data_AF-A0A452S1K4-F1
#
_entry.id   AF-A0A452S1K4-F1
#
_cell.length_a   1.000
_cell.length_b   1.000
_cell.length_c   1.000
_cell.angle_alpha   90.00
_cell.angle_beta   90.00
_cell.angle_gamma   90.00
#
_symmetry.space_group_name_H-M   'P 1'
#
loop_
_entity.id
_entity.type
_entity.pdbx_description
1 polymer ?
#
loop_
_entity_poly.entity_id
_entity_poly.type
_entity_poly.pdbx_seq_one_letter_code
_entity_poly.pdbx_strand_id
1 'polypeptide(L)'
;MRSERKVCVPALSGRSTEMCLRMPTLPWETAHAWPFRPCGAYLHCVWDLGKHASSRGDLKFRFSGRDPSVQMFIQIFKMCLLDLLPKKKSDDELYQRILSKQENDLEELEKGLQVKLSDTEMLGSGDSEYITLADVEKKEREYSELLIDNMEAFWKQMENIQHFLMDQFKCSSSKARQLMMTLTERMIAAEGLLRDSQDLQALDTLERTMGRAHMAKMIECLKLQVQEETKCRLAALSHGLELLTIEGKLSGRQKEELLRQQHKAFWGEAERFSREFVQRGKDLVKASLVHQAEEMAKLALAQEEEQSSFLAEAQLTTAPGEFLQSFHAVLERQRLTRSYLEEEENLRNTEAVAGLCQELYRGTMETFEKFVDVLFLQTLPGMTGLSRAECEYLRQEVQENAARQLEQSDRFRKQQWELFQDLLEQDKQVWMEEHALSSVLQTHLQDDHESIIHQVLGRLGGLSEESTWCILQGHDLLLRSALRRLALRGSAITTLTHMRLSGKKSLLQELREQHALEQGSSQCLDEHQWQLLRALEARVMEEAGRLEEEAQQTRLQLQQQLLAEAQEVGRLLQQHAERAIGQALLGHARNAATKSRAKDRDDFKRTLMEAAVESVYVTSAGVGRLVHAYYQQIGKVMQDHEERTLQHRKTLQGERTENYKLRTKQGLGEPSSGSPVAGGAGEACKAVHQRLAAQQKKFLAQFTMHQQTRLDAWKQKARAVDHLGAQLETQLQEAEQGFISELAALARVPLPQSRLLPSKRGLSEKPVRTRRKKPPPREKGDPVGPTDDDPASGGHPSGSLSSKRLNQQENETGDSESPKKLLRERSHL
;
A
#
# COMPACT_ATOMS: atom_id res chain seq x y z
N MET A 1 -57.85 31.52 -1.22
CA MET A 1 -57.75 32.41 -2.41
C MET A 1 -56.98 31.64 -3.48
N ARG A 2 -57.45 31.58 -4.73
CA ARG A 2 -56.96 32.34 -5.90
C ARG A 2 -55.43 32.26 -6.08
N SER A 3 -54.87 31.84 -7.23
CA SER A 3 -55.50 31.45 -8.49
C SER A 3 -54.62 30.49 -9.31
N GLU A 4 -55.25 29.55 -10.01
CA GLU A 4 -54.66 28.96 -11.22
C GLU A 4 -54.62 30.01 -12.35
N ARG A 5 -53.78 29.77 -13.38
CA ARG A 5 -54.19 29.84 -14.79
C ARG A 5 -53.12 29.30 -15.75
N LYS A 6 -53.44 28.18 -16.41
CA LYS A 6 -53.13 28.00 -17.84
C LYS A 6 -54.06 28.92 -18.65
N VAL A 7 -53.66 29.32 -19.85
CA VAL A 7 -54.48 29.43 -21.09
C VAL A 7 -53.56 29.86 -22.25
N CYS A 8 -53.94 29.55 -23.49
CA CYS A 8 -53.09 29.58 -24.69
C CYS A 8 -53.52 30.71 -25.68
N VAL A 9 -53.14 30.58 -26.97
CA VAL A 9 -53.72 31.26 -28.16
C VAL A 9 -53.22 32.72 -28.37
N PRO A 10 -53.13 33.28 -29.61
CA PRO A 10 -53.28 32.75 -30.99
C PRO A 10 -52.03 32.89 -31.90
N ALA A 11 -52.14 32.39 -33.14
CA ALA A 11 -51.36 32.86 -34.29
C ALA A 11 -52.16 33.93 -35.09
N LEU A 12 -51.46 34.80 -35.84
CA LEU A 12 -52.06 35.70 -36.84
C LEU A 12 -51.21 35.78 -38.10
N SER A 13 -51.83 36.11 -39.24
CA SER A 13 -51.27 35.96 -40.58
C SER A 13 -51.16 37.29 -41.33
N GLY A 14 -50.20 37.35 -42.28
CA GLY A 14 -50.09 38.42 -43.27
C GLY A 14 -49.50 37.89 -44.58
N ARG A 15 -50.28 37.95 -45.66
CA ARG A 15 -49.83 37.65 -47.04
C ARG A 15 -49.81 38.94 -47.85
N SER A 16 -48.95 39.05 -48.88
CA SER A 16 -49.44 39.05 -50.28
C SER A 16 -48.30 38.94 -51.31
N THR A 17 -48.66 38.37 -52.48
CA THR A 17 -48.23 38.60 -53.89
C THR A 17 -46.95 39.43 -54.20
N GLU A 18 -46.21 39.17 -55.30
CA GLU A 18 -46.61 38.56 -56.57
C GLU A 18 -45.48 37.82 -57.34
N MET A 19 -45.72 37.43 -58.61
CA MET A 19 -44.97 36.42 -59.38
C MET A 19 -43.87 36.98 -60.30
N CYS A 20 -42.77 36.24 -60.53
CA CYS A 20 -42.22 36.03 -61.88
C CYS A 20 -41.21 34.86 -62.05
N LEU A 21 -41.66 33.88 -62.83
CA LEU A 21 -40.96 32.80 -63.56
C LEU A 21 -39.45 32.96 -63.90
N ARG A 22 -38.60 31.97 -63.54
CA ARG A 22 -37.93 31.00 -64.47
C ARG A 22 -36.86 30.10 -63.81
N MET A 23 -36.82 28.84 -64.26
CA MET A 23 -35.73 27.83 -64.27
C MET A 23 -34.78 27.67 -63.05
N PRO A 24 -34.78 26.51 -62.36
CA PRO A 24 -33.76 26.19 -61.37
C PRO A 24 -32.46 25.67 -62.00
N THR A 25 -31.34 26.36 -61.76
CA THR A 25 -30.01 25.73 -61.77
C THR A 25 -29.78 25.10 -60.40
N LEU A 26 -29.49 23.80 -60.35
CA LEU A 26 -29.32 23.05 -59.09
C LEU A 26 -27.94 23.36 -58.47
N PRO A 27 -27.86 23.90 -57.24
CA PRO A 27 -26.60 24.03 -56.52
C PRO A 27 -26.21 22.71 -55.81
N TRP A 28 -24.92 22.60 -55.56
CA TRP A 28 -24.16 21.48 -55.01
C TRP A 28 -24.33 21.23 -53.51
N GLU A 29 -25.29 21.89 -52.84
CA GLU A 29 -25.36 22.01 -51.38
C GLU A 29 -26.11 20.88 -50.64
N THR A 30 -26.62 19.86 -51.35
CA THR A 30 -27.42 18.77 -50.75
C THR A 30 -26.65 17.50 -50.38
N ALA A 31 -25.32 17.55 -50.33
CA ALA A 31 -24.47 16.45 -49.86
C ALA A 31 -24.44 16.31 -48.31
N HIS A 32 -24.62 17.40 -47.56
CA HIS A 32 -24.55 17.41 -46.10
C HIS A 32 -25.88 17.00 -45.41
N ALA A 33 -26.37 15.81 -45.70
CA ALA A 33 -27.66 15.31 -45.18
C ALA A 33 -27.67 13.83 -44.74
N TRP A 34 -26.52 13.25 -44.36
CA TRP A 34 -26.43 11.91 -43.79
C TRP A 34 -25.79 11.93 -42.39
N PRO A 35 -26.56 11.73 -41.29
CA PRO A 35 -26.06 11.87 -39.92
C PRO A 35 -25.34 10.63 -39.41
N PHE A 36 -24.41 10.07 -40.19
CA PHE A 36 -23.45 9.10 -39.68
C PHE A 36 -22.32 9.84 -38.94
N ARG A 37 -22.59 10.17 -37.67
CA ARG A 37 -21.49 10.29 -36.71
C ARG A 37 -20.72 8.95 -36.70
N PRO A 38 -19.38 8.94 -36.61
CA PRO A 38 -18.70 7.74 -36.14
C PRO A 38 -19.22 7.45 -34.73
N CYS A 39 -19.89 6.31 -34.55
CA CYS A 39 -20.49 5.96 -33.27
C CYS A 39 -19.43 5.47 -32.28
N GLY A 40 -18.78 6.41 -31.57
CA GLY A 40 -17.86 6.19 -30.44
C GLY A 40 -18.47 5.45 -29.23
N ALA A 41 -19.65 4.85 -29.37
CA ALA A 41 -20.26 3.96 -28.38
C ALA A 41 -19.49 2.63 -28.19
N TYR A 42 -18.52 2.31 -29.06
CA TYR A 42 -17.75 1.06 -28.97
C TYR A 42 -16.60 1.08 -27.95
N LEU A 43 -16.02 2.25 -27.67
CA LEU A 43 -15.00 2.41 -26.61
C LEU A 43 -15.57 2.02 -25.23
N HIS A 44 -16.88 2.20 -25.02
CA HIS A 44 -17.59 1.72 -23.84
C HIS A 44 -17.48 0.19 -23.69
N CYS A 45 -17.88 -0.59 -24.70
CA CYS A 45 -17.90 -2.06 -24.61
C CYS A 45 -16.52 -2.69 -24.43
N VAL A 46 -15.47 -2.09 -25.02
CA VAL A 46 -14.11 -2.65 -24.95
C VAL A 46 -13.45 -2.33 -23.60
N TRP A 47 -13.62 -1.12 -23.08
CA TRP A 47 -13.25 -0.81 -21.69
C TRP A 47 -14.10 -1.59 -20.68
N ASP A 48 -15.38 -1.85 -20.95
CA ASP A 48 -16.26 -2.57 -20.02
C ASP A 48 -15.97 -4.08 -19.96
N LEU A 49 -15.49 -4.70 -21.04
CA LEU A 49 -14.91 -6.04 -20.96
C LEU A 49 -13.68 -6.06 -20.03
N GLY A 50 -12.81 -5.06 -20.14
CA GLY A 50 -11.70 -4.86 -19.20
C GLY A 50 -12.17 -4.61 -17.75
N LYS A 51 -13.17 -3.76 -17.54
CA LYS A 51 -13.72 -3.45 -16.21
C LYS A 51 -14.43 -4.65 -15.60
N HIS A 52 -15.22 -5.42 -16.33
CA HIS A 52 -15.88 -6.61 -15.78
C HIS A 52 -14.89 -7.75 -15.53
N ALA A 53 -13.91 -7.97 -16.42
CA ALA A 53 -12.84 -8.93 -16.19
C ALA A 53 -11.94 -8.53 -15.00
N SER A 54 -11.65 -7.25 -14.80
CA SER A 54 -10.79 -6.82 -13.68
C SER A 54 -11.56 -6.67 -12.35
N SER A 55 -12.80 -6.15 -12.35
CA SER A 55 -13.62 -6.03 -11.12
C SER A 55 -14.20 -7.35 -10.61
N ARG A 56 -14.40 -8.36 -11.48
CA ARG A 56 -14.78 -9.73 -11.04
C ARG A 56 -13.61 -10.72 -11.06
N GLY A 57 -12.59 -10.53 -11.88
CA GLY A 57 -11.38 -11.37 -11.90
C GLY A 57 -10.36 -10.89 -10.89
N ASP A 58 -9.62 -9.82 -11.21
CA ASP A 58 -8.48 -9.32 -10.41
C ASP A 58 -8.83 -8.99 -8.94
N LEU A 59 -10.11 -8.81 -8.59
CA LEU A 59 -10.59 -8.65 -7.22
C LEU A 59 -11.07 -9.94 -6.52
N LYS A 60 -11.98 -10.75 -7.09
CA LYS A 60 -12.38 -12.04 -6.47
C LYS A 60 -11.18 -12.99 -6.35
N PHE A 61 -10.38 -13.06 -7.41
CA PHE A 61 -9.37 -14.10 -7.61
C PHE A 61 -8.06 -13.81 -6.87
N ARG A 62 -8.00 -12.77 -6.03
CA ARG A 62 -6.99 -12.61 -4.97
C ARG A 62 -7.25 -13.51 -3.75
N PHE A 63 -8.47 -14.04 -3.57
CA PHE A 63 -8.92 -14.65 -2.31
C PHE A 63 -9.71 -15.96 -2.46
N SER A 64 -9.55 -16.70 -3.57
CA SER A 64 -10.22 -18.00 -3.78
C SER A 64 -9.50 -19.18 -3.11
N GLY A 65 -8.78 -18.93 -2.01
CA GLY A 65 -7.96 -19.90 -1.29
C GLY A 65 -7.67 -19.41 0.13
N ARG A 66 -7.12 -20.29 0.97
CA ARG A 66 -6.81 -20.03 2.39
C ARG A 66 -5.89 -18.81 2.54
N ASP A 67 -6.12 -17.91 3.51
CA ASP A 67 -5.28 -16.71 3.65
C ASP A 67 -3.82 -17.14 3.94
N PRO A 68 -2.83 -16.76 3.10
CA PRO A 68 -1.44 -17.16 3.29
C PRO A 68 -0.87 -16.78 4.66
N SER A 69 -1.35 -15.69 5.28
CA SER A 69 -0.95 -15.30 6.62
C SER A 69 -1.44 -16.26 7.70
N VAL A 70 -2.62 -16.88 7.52
CA VAL A 70 -3.17 -17.91 8.41
C VAL A 70 -2.41 -19.23 8.25
N GLN A 71 -2.10 -19.63 7.01
CA GLN A 71 -1.26 -20.81 6.74
C GLN A 71 0.16 -20.66 7.34
N MET A 72 0.82 -19.52 7.07
CA MET A 72 2.13 -19.19 7.63
C MET A 72 2.09 -19.19 9.16
N PHE A 73 1.11 -18.51 9.76
CA PHE A 73 0.95 -18.44 11.21
C PHE A 73 0.86 -19.82 11.85
N ILE A 74 0.00 -20.72 11.34
CA ILE A 74 -0.19 -22.06 11.91
C ILE A 74 1.12 -22.85 11.91
N GLN A 75 1.93 -22.73 10.86
CA GLN A 75 3.19 -23.47 10.76
C GLN A 75 4.32 -22.84 11.57
N ILE A 76 4.44 -21.50 11.60
CA ILE A 76 5.32 -20.80 12.57
C ILE A 76 4.99 -21.25 13.99
N PHE A 77 3.69 -21.26 14.36
CA PHE A 77 3.23 -21.62 15.69
C PHE A 77 3.54 -23.08 16.04
N LYS A 78 3.36 -24.02 15.09
CA LYS A 78 3.78 -25.43 15.22
C LYS A 78 5.27 -25.55 15.52
N MET A 79 6.13 -24.85 14.77
CA MET A 79 7.59 -24.91 14.98
C MET A 79 7.99 -24.28 16.32
N CYS A 80 7.52 -23.07 16.63
CA CYS A 80 7.79 -22.37 17.88
C CYS A 80 7.30 -23.13 19.13
N LEU A 81 6.22 -23.91 19.03
CA LEU A 81 5.78 -24.82 20.09
C LEU A 81 6.78 -25.96 20.32
N LEU A 82 7.32 -26.58 19.27
CA LEU A 82 8.25 -27.71 19.39
C LEU A 82 9.62 -27.32 19.93
N ASP A 83 10.15 -26.16 19.52
CA ASP A 83 11.39 -25.58 20.04
C ASP A 83 11.36 -25.41 21.57
N LEU A 84 10.17 -25.15 22.12
CA LEU A 84 9.97 -24.80 23.54
C LEU A 84 9.30 -25.90 24.37
N LEU A 85 8.60 -26.85 23.74
CA LEU A 85 7.96 -28.02 24.35
C LEU A 85 8.45 -29.32 23.67
N PRO A 86 9.74 -29.69 23.81
CA PRO A 86 10.29 -30.89 23.19
C PRO A 86 9.62 -32.16 23.72
N LYS A 87 9.13 -32.98 22.78
CA LYS A 87 8.21 -34.09 23.01
C LYS A 87 8.64 -35.06 24.11
N LYS A 88 7.84 -35.15 25.17
CA LYS A 88 7.72 -36.33 26.02
C LYS A 88 6.39 -37.02 25.76
N LYS A 89 6.27 -38.30 26.15
CA LYS A 89 5.11 -39.15 25.85
C LYS A 89 3.75 -38.68 26.42
N SER A 90 3.75 -37.70 27.32
CA SER A 90 2.55 -37.00 27.82
C SER A 90 2.22 -35.71 27.07
N ASP A 91 3.23 -35.14 26.41
CA ASP A 91 3.20 -33.77 25.91
C ASP A 91 2.69 -33.74 24.46
N ASP A 92 2.77 -34.84 23.71
CA ASP A 92 2.17 -34.98 22.36
C ASP A 92 0.65 -34.74 22.38
N GLU A 93 -0.12 -35.31 23.32
CA GLU A 93 -1.56 -35.03 23.45
C GLU A 93 -1.82 -33.55 23.77
N LEU A 94 -0.99 -32.96 24.62
CA LEU A 94 -1.14 -31.59 25.11
C LEU A 94 -0.82 -30.58 23.99
N TYR A 95 0.24 -30.85 23.23
CA TYR A 95 0.65 -30.15 22.02
C TYR A 95 -0.45 -30.22 20.93
N GLN A 96 -0.99 -31.40 20.65
CA GLN A 96 -2.08 -31.56 19.67
C GLN A 96 -3.34 -30.79 20.07
N ARG A 97 -3.72 -30.78 21.37
CA ARG A 97 -4.86 -29.99 21.86
C ARG A 97 -4.65 -28.47 21.77
N ILE A 98 -3.41 -27.98 21.88
CA ILE A 98 -3.08 -26.57 21.66
C ILE A 98 -3.26 -26.21 20.19
N LEU A 99 -2.68 -27.03 19.29
CA LEU A 99 -2.77 -26.83 17.85
C LEU A 99 -4.20 -26.90 17.33
N SER A 100 -4.91 -28.00 17.63
CA SER A 100 -6.25 -28.23 17.09
C SER A 100 -7.22 -27.13 17.51
N LYS A 101 -7.03 -26.51 18.68
CA LYS A 101 -7.85 -25.35 19.07
C LYS A 101 -7.50 -24.12 18.22
N GLN A 102 -6.22 -23.80 18.03
CA GLN A 102 -5.82 -22.63 17.24
C GLN A 102 -6.13 -22.79 15.74
N GLU A 103 -6.07 -24.01 15.21
CA GLU A 103 -6.56 -24.33 13.86
C GLU A 103 -8.08 -24.12 13.78
N ASN A 104 -8.86 -24.60 14.73
CA ASN A 104 -10.32 -24.37 14.79
C ASN A 104 -10.67 -22.88 14.97
N ASP A 105 -10.00 -22.17 15.89
CA ASP A 105 -10.25 -20.75 16.22
C ASP A 105 -10.01 -19.84 15.00
N LEU A 106 -9.05 -20.20 14.15
CA LEU A 106 -8.73 -19.47 12.92
C LEU A 106 -9.57 -19.94 11.73
N GLU A 107 -9.94 -21.21 11.65
CA GLU A 107 -10.87 -21.70 10.63
C GLU A 107 -12.30 -21.15 10.83
N GLU A 108 -12.72 -20.91 12.08
CA GLU A 108 -13.97 -20.18 12.38
C GLU A 108 -13.88 -18.71 11.94
N LEU A 109 -12.74 -18.04 12.18
CA LEU A 109 -12.51 -16.66 11.73
C LEU A 109 -12.50 -16.55 10.20
N GLU A 110 -11.81 -17.46 9.51
CA GLU A 110 -11.73 -17.55 8.05
C GLU A 110 -13.10 -17.80 7.40
N LYS A 111 -13.88 -18.75 7.93
CA LYS A 111 -15.29 -18.96 7.51
C LYS A 111 -16.14 -17.74 7.80
N GLY A 112 -15.94 -17.07 8.94
CA GLY A 112 -16.63 -15.84 9.31
C GLY A 112 -16.37 -14.69 8.32
N LEU A 113 -15.16 -14.57 7.79
CA LEU A 113 -14.86 -13.64 6.69
C LEU A 113 -15.52 -14.10 5.38
N GLN A 114 -15.35 -15.37 4.99
CA GLN A 114 -15.85 -15.89 3.72
C GLN A 114 -17.38 -15.79 3.57
N VAL A 115 -18.13 -15.99 4.66
CA VAL A 115 -19.60 -15.78 4.69
C VAL A 115 -19.93 -14.31 4.47
N LYS A 116 -19.32 -13.37 5.23
CA LYS A 116 -19.56 -11.92 5.05
C LYS A 116 -19.24 -11.45 3.62
N LEU A 117 -18.16 -11.95 3.02
CA LEU A 117 -17.81 -11.64 1.63
C LEU A 117 -18.87 -12.16 0.65
N SER A 118 -19.40 -13.36 0.89
CA SER A 118 -20.49 -13.94 0.08
C SER A 118 -21.79 -13.13 0.20
N ASP A 119 -22.13 -12.66 1.40
CA ASP A 119 -23.30 -11.79 1.63
C ASP A 119 -23.13 -10.43 0.91
N THR A 120 -21.93 -9.82 0.99
CA THR A 120 -21.59 -8.59 0.26
C THR A 120 -21.60 -8.77 -1.26
N GLU A 121 -21.29 -9.96 -1.79
CA GLU A 121 -21.51 -10.28 -3.21
C GLU A 121 -23.00 -10.30 -3.56
N MET A 122 -23.80 -11.07 -2.82
CA MET A 122 -25.24 -11.24 -3.02
C MET A 122 -26.03 -9.93 -2.93
N LEU A 123 -25.57 -8.97 -2.12
CA LEU A 123 -26.13 -7.61 -2.04
C LEU A 123 -26.05 -6.79 -3.37
N GLY A 124 -25.48 -7.36 -4.45
CA GLY A 124 -25.55 -6.80 -5.80
C GLY A 124 -26.53 -7.52 -6.77
N SER A 125 -27.27 -8.54 -6.35
CA SER A 125 -28.05 -9.40 -7.27
C SER A 125 -29.50 -8.92 -7.54
N GLY A 126 -29.77 -7.62 -7.47
CA GLY A 126 -31.11 -7.05 -7.66
C GLY A 126 -31.46 -6.81 -9.13
N ASP A 127 -31.70 -7.87 -9.90
CA ASP A 127 -32.20 -7.92 -11.29
C ASP A 127 -31.51 -7.04 -12.37
N SER A 128 -30.47 -6.29 -12.01
CA SER A 128 -29.71 -5.44 -12.93
C SER A 128 -28.62 -6.23 -13.65
N GLU A 129 -28.67 -6.22 -14.99
CA GLU A 129 -27.63 -6.74 -15.87
C GLU A 129 -26.29 -5.95 -15.76
N TYR A 130 -26.33 -4.76 -15.13
CA TYR A 130 -25.20 -3.83 -14.99
C TYR A 130 -24.93 -3.48 -13.52
N ILE A 131 -23.65 -3.41 -13.13
CA ILE A 131 -23.19 -2.91 -11.83
C ILE A 131 -22.73 -1.46 -12.01
N THR A 132 -23.16 -0.52 -11.17
CA THR A 132 -22.71 0.88 -11.30
C THR A 132 -21.35 1.09 -10.64
N LEU A 133 -20.60 2.10 -11.07
CA LEU A 133 -19.30 2.44 -10.45
C LEU A 133 -19.46 2.80 -8.96
N ALA A 134 -20.59 3.38 -8.56
CA ALA A 134 -20.89 3.67 -7.16
C ALA A 134 -21.07 2.39 -6.32
N ASP A 135 -21.61 1.32 -6.90
CA ASP A 135 -21.71 0.00 -6.24
C ASP A 135 -20.33 -0.64 -6.07
N VAL A 136 -19.44 -0.49 -7.06
CA VAL A 136 -18.04 -0.95 -6.96
C VAL A 136 -17.28 -0.16 -5.89
N GLU A 137 -17.39 1.18 -5.86
CA GLU A 137 -16.79 2.02 -4.82
C GLU A 137 -17.32 1.72 -3.42
N LYS A 138 -18.60 1.35 -3.30
CA LYS A 138 -19.22 0.93 -2.04
C LYS A 138 -18.67 -0.42 -1.59
N LYS A 139 -18.68 -1.43 -2.47
CA LYS A 139 -18.17 -2.78 -2.18
C LYS A 139 -16.67 -2.77 -1.85
N GLU A 140 -15.86 -1.96 -2.53
CA GLU A 140 -14.43 -1.78 -2.20
C GLU A 140 -14.19 -1.19 -0.80
N ARG A 141 -15.06 -0.30 -0.33
CA ARG A 141 -14.96 0.25 1.03
C ARG A 141 -15.40 -0.78 2.07
N GLU A 142 -16.56 -1.42 1.85
CA GLU A 142 -17.05 -2.51 2.71
C GLU A 142 -16.03 -3.67 2.78
N TYR A 143 -15.32 -3.94 1.69
CA TYR A 143 -14.22 -4.91 1.64
C TYR A 143 -12.98 -4.47 2.44
N SER A 144 -12.58 -3.20 2.33
CA SER A 144 -11.51 -2.60 3.15
C SER A 144 -11.81 -2.70 4.65
N GLU A 145 -13.03 -2.33 5.05
CA GLU A 145 -13.54 -2.42 6.43
C GLU A 145 -13.50 -3.87 6.94
N LEU A 146 -14.01 -4.84 6.16
CA LEU A 146 -13.97 -6.26 6.50
C LEU A 146 -12.55 -6.82 6.66
N LEU A 147 -11.58 -6.37 5.87
CA LEU A 147 -10.17 -6.77 6.00
C LEU A 147 -9.48 -6.19 7.23
N ILE A 148 -9.90 -5.00 7.69
CA ILE A 148 -9.40 -4.37 8.91
C ILE A 148 -10.02 -5.03 10.15
N ASP A 149 -11.32 -5.32 10.12
CA ASP A 149 -12.03 -6.11 11.15
C ASP A 149 -11.40 -7.51 11.33
N ASN A 150 -11.19 -8.22 10.22
CA ASN A 150 -10.59 -9.56 10.25
C ASN A 150 -9.14 -9.53 10.76
N MET A 151 -8.39 -8.49 10.39
CA MET A 151 -7.05 -8.24 10.92
C MET A 151 -7.10 -8.03 12.45
N GLU A 152 -7.96 -7.14 12.98
CA GLU A 152 -8.06 -6.91 14.42
C GLU A 152 -8.52 -8.17 15.20
N ALA A 153 -9.38 -8.99 14.60
CA ALA A 153 -9.81 -10.27 15.15
C ALA A 153 -8.67 -11.31 15.20
N PHE A 154 -7.88 -11.43 14.13
CA PHE A 154 -6.68 -12.28 14.08
C PHE A 154 -5.67 -11.89 15.18
N TRP A 155 -5.42 -10.60 15.38
CA TRP A 155 -4.52 -10.13 16.43
C TRP A 155 -5.03 -10.45 17.84
N LYS A 156 -6.34 -10.29 18.09
CA LYS A 156 -6.95 -10.71 19.37
C LYS A 156 -6.75 -12.20 19.64
N GLN A 157 -6.85 -13.07 18.62
CA GLN A 157 -6.54 -14.49 18.79
C GLN A 157 -5.06 -14.71 19.15
N MET A 158 -4.14 -14.01 18.48
CA MET A 158 -2.70 -14.12 18.78
C MET A 158 -2.36 -13.65 20.21
N GLU A 159 -2.95 -12.57 20.70
CA GLU A 159 -2.78 -12.14 22.11
C GLU A 159 -3.30 -13.20 23.10
N ASN A 160 -4.45 -13.81 22.79
CA ASN A 160 -5.09 -14.80 23.65
C ASN A 160 -4.27 -16.08 23.85
N ILE A 161 -3.32 -16.41 22.95
CA ILE A 161 -2.41 -17.55 23.08
C ILE A 161 -1.67 -17.53 24.42
N GLN A 162 -1.18 -16.38 24.86
CA GLN A 162 -0.42 -16.31 26.11
C GLN A 162 -1.30 -16.67 27.32
N HIS A 163 -2.53 -16.17 27.35
CA HIS A 163 -3.51 -16.48 28.41
C HIS A 163 -3.92 -17.96 28.37
N PHE A 164 -4.20 -18.48 27.17
CA PHE A 164 -4.55 -19.88 26.93
C PHE A 164 -3.47 -20.85 27.43
N LEU A 165 -2.20 -20.60 27.06
CA LEU A 165 -1.05 -21.38 27.49
C LEU A 165 -0.87 -21.37 29.02
N MET A 166 -1.07 -20.23 29.67
CA MET A 166 -0.89 -20.10 31.13
C MET A 166 -2.05 -20.72 31.93
N ASP A 167 -3.31 -20.43 31.58
CA ASP A 167 -4.47 -20.78 32.41
C ASP A 167 -5.01 -22.19 32.10
N GLN A 168 -5.15 -22.55 30.83
CA GLN A 168 -5.73 -23.84 30.44
C GLN A 168 -4.66 -24.94 30.37
N PHE A 169 -3.45 -24.61 29.91
CA PHE A 169 -2.36 -25.57 29.69
C PHE A 169 -1.25 -25.54 30.75
N LYS A 170 -1.34 -24.61 31.72
CA LYS A 170 -0.42 -24.50 32.88
C LYS A 170 1.06 -24.35 32.50
N CYS A 171 1.32 -23.84 31.30
CA CYS A 171 2.68 -23.56 30.83
C CYS A 171 3.34 -22.50 31.74
N SER A 172 4.62 -22.73 32.08
CA SER A 172 5.40 -21.76 32.85
C SER A 172 5.46 -20.41 32.13
N SER A 173 5.15 -19.32 32.85
CA SER A 173 5.07 -17.95 32.29
C SER A 173 6.32 -17.50 31.51
N SER A 174 7.51 -18.01 31.86
CA SER A 174 8.74 -17.82 31.09
C SER A 174 8.67 -18.42 29.69
N LYS A 175 8.36 -19.73 29.56
CA LYS A 175 8.16 -20.40 28.27
C LYS A 175 7.04 -19.78 27.44
N ALA A 176 5.90 -19.45 28.07
CA ALA A 176 4.79 -18.82 27.37
C ALA A 176 5.19 -17.46 26.79
N ARG A 177 5.96 -16.64 27.53
CA ARG A 177 6.49 -15.37 27.02
C ARG A 177 7.52 -15.58 25.91
N GLN A 178 8.46 -16.50 26.09
CA GLN A 178 9.48 -16.83 25.08
C GLN A 178 8.82 -17.28 23.76
N LEU A 179 7.74 -18.08 23.83
CA LEU A 179 6.98 -18.47 22.66
C LEU A 179 6.35 -17.26 21.96
N MET A 180 5.68 -16.37 22.70
CA MET A 180 5.09 -15.17 22.10
C MET A 180 6.14 -14.26 21.46
N MET A 181 7.31 -14.09 22.09
CA MET A 181 8.41 -13.29 21.54
C MET A 181 8.86 -13.87 20.19
N THR A 182 9.21 -15.16 20.14
CA THR A 182 9.66 -15.81 18.90
C THR A 182 8.56 -15.87 17.83
N LEU A 183 7.29 -16.09 18.22
CA LEU A 183 6.15 -16.07 17.32
C LEU A 183 5.97 -14.70 16.65
N THR A 184 5.98 -13.62 17.43
CA THR A 184 5.90 -12.24 16.95
C THR A 184 7.04 -11.90 16.01
N GLU A 185 8.29 -12.27 16.33
CA GLU A 185 9.46 -12.07 15.44
C GLU A 185 9.30 -12.74 14.07
N ARG A 186 8.78 -13.97 14.03
CA ARG A 186 8.56 -14.69 12.76
C ARG A 186 7.37 -14.12 11.99
N MET A 187 6.33 -13.67 12.67
CA MET A 187 5.20 -12.98 12.04
C MET A 187 5.58 -11.60 11.48
N ILE A 188 6.51 -10.87 12.12
CA ILE A 188 7.08 -9.62 11.59
C ILE A 188 7.77 -9.87 10.24
N ALA A 189 8.57 -10.94 10.16
CA ALA A 189 9.21 -11.34 8.90
C ALA A 189 8.19 -11.80 7.84
N ALA A 190 7.14 -12.52 8.24
CA ALA A 190 6.07 -12.95 7.35
C ALA A 190 5.28 -11.75 6.78
N GLU A 191 4.89 -10.78 7.59
CA GLU A 191 4.21 -9.54 7.15
C GLU A 191 5.10 -8.70 6.20
N GLY A 192 6.41 -8.70 6.39
CA GLY A 192 7.36 -8.10 5.44
C GLY A 192 7.28 -8.77 4.07
N LEU A 193 7.44 -10.09 4.01
CA LEU A 193 7.35 -10.86 2.75
C LEU A 193 5.98 -10.70 2.07
N LEU A 194 4.89 -10.77 2.83
CA LEU A 194 3.52 -10.60 2.33
C LEU A 194 3.25 -9.16 1.84
N ARG A 195 3.94 -8.15 2.37
CA ARG A 195 3.88 -6.77 1.86
C ARG A 195 4.61 -6.66 0.52
N ASP A 196 5.82 -7.22 0.42
CA ASP A 196 6.64 -7.15 -0.79
C ASP A 196 5.99 -7.93 -1.97
N SER A 197 5.39 -9.10 -1.68
CA SER A 197 4.54 -9.85 -2.63
C SER A 197 3.34 -9.03 -3.12
N GLN A 198 2.68 -8.29 -2.22
CA GLN A 198 1.51 -7.47 -2.55
C GLN A 198 1.88 -6.24 -3.40
N ASP A 199 3.00 -5.57 -3.10
CA ASP A 199 3.50 -4.44 -3.91
C ASP A 199 3.88 -4.93 -5.33
N LEU A 200 4.52 -6.11 -5.46
CA LEU A 200 4.78 -6.76 -6.75
C LEU A 200 3.47 -7.15 -7.48
N GLN A 201 2.47 -7.68 -6.78
CA GLN A 201 1.17 -8.02 -7.36
C GLN A 201 0.42 -6.79 -7.88
N ALA A 202 0.59 -5.63 -7.23
CA ALA A 202 -0.01 -4.38 -7.68
C ALA A 202 0.59 -3.92 -9.03
N LEU A 203 1.92 -4.02 -9.19
CA LEU A 203 2.62 -3.72 -10.45
C LEU A 203 2.28 -4.71 -11.57
N ASP A 204 2.27 -6.02 -11.28
CA ASP A 204 1.77 -7.07 -12.19
C ASP A 204 0.34 -6.78 -12.68
N THR A 205 -0.54 -6.35 -11.77
CA THR A 205 -1.91 -6.00 -12.13
C THR A 205 -1.96 -4.77 -13.03
N LEU A 206 -1.13 -3.75 -12.79
CA LEU A 206 -1.00 -2.60 -13.71
C LEU A 206 -0.60 -3.09 -15.10
N GLU A 207 0.54 -3.78 -15.23
CA GLU A 207 1.08 -4.24 -16.52
C GLU A 207 0.08 -5.11 -17.29
N ARG A 208 -0.59 -6.08 -16.62
CA ARG A 208 -1.69 -6.86 -17.22
C ARG A 208 -2.89 -6.01 -17.63
N THR A 209 -3.23 -4.92 -16.93
CA THR A 209 -4.30 -4.01 -17.41
C THR A 209 -3.88 -3.19 -18.62
N MET A 210 -2.62 -2.76 -18.71
CA MET A 210 -2.10 -2.02 -19.86
C MET A 210 -1.99 -2.91 -21.10
N GLY A 211 -1.50 -4.14 -20.95
CA GLY A 211 -1.47 -5.15 -22.02
C GLY A 211 -2.88 -5.46 -22.54
N ARG A 212 -3.87 -5.65 -21.65
CA ARG A 212 -5.27 -5.84 -22.03
C ARG A 212 -5.84 -4.62 -22.80
N ALA A 213 -5.53 -3.38 -22.38
CA ALA A 213 -5.93 -2.17 -23.11
C ALA A 213 -5.27 -2.05 -24.50
N HIS A 214 -4.01 -2.44 -24.62
CA HIS A 214 -3.27 -2.47 -25.88
C HIS A 214 -3.84 -3.50 -26.87
N MET A 215 -4.07 -4.73 -26.43
CA MET A 215 -4.73 -5.79 -27.22
C MET A 215 -6.14 -5.38 -27.66
N ALA A 216 -6.89 -4.71 -26.78
CA ALA A 216 -8.19 -4.12 -27.07
C ALA A 216 -8.15 -3.10 -28.24
N LYS A 217 -7.26 -2.09 -28.18
CA LYS A 217 -7.14 -1.09 -29.25
C LYS A 217 -6.66 -1.71 -30.57
N MET A 218 -5.77 -2.72 -30.51
CA MET A 218 -5.36 -3.46 -31.70
C MET A 218 -6.55 -4.14 -32.41
N ILE A 219 -7.42 -4.81 -31.67
CA ILE A 219 -8.64 -5.44 -32.21
C ILE A 219 -9.61 -4.38 -32.78
N GLU A 220 -9.74 -3.21 -32.13
CA GLU A 220 -10.51 -2.09 -32.65
C GLU A 220 -9.96 -1.55 -33.98
N CYS A 221 -8.65 -1.31 -34.06
CA CYS A 221 -7.99 -0.84 -35.28
C CYS A 221 -8.14 -1.83 -36.45
N LEU A 222 -8.04 -3.14 -36.20
CA LEU A 222 -8.27 -4.17 -37.22
C LEU A 222 -9.73 -4.18 -37.71
N LYS A 223 -10.71 -4.04 -36.81
CA LYS A 223 -12.14 -3.91 -37.16
C LYS A 223 -12.42 -2.66 -37.98
N LEU A 224 -11.80 -1.52 -37.65
CA LEU A 224 -11.98 -0.25 -38.36
C LEU A 224 -11.38 -0.26 -39.77
N GLN A 225 -10.32 -1.05 -40.02
CA GLN A 225 -9.64 -1.13 -41.32
C GLN A 225 -10.60 -1.40 -42.51
N VAL A 226 -11.61 -2.28 -42.33
CA VAL A 226 -12.62 -2.54 -43.38
C VAL A 226 -13.48 -1.31 -43.68
N GLN A 227 -13.78 -0.49 -42.68
CA GLN A 227 -14.59 0.72 -42.86
C GLN A 227 -13.80 1.81 -43.61
N GLU A 228 -12.51 1.95 -43.33
CA GLU A 228 -11.64 2.89 -44.07
C GLU A 228 -11.38 2.43 -45.51
N GLU A 229 -11.11 1.14 -45.73
CA GLU A 229 -11.01 0.55 -47.07
C GLU A 229 -12.28 0.79 -47.89
N THR A 230 -13.45 0.62 -47.27
CA THR A 230 -14.77 0.87 -47.87
C THR A 230 -14.89 2.32 -48.35
N LYS A 231 -14.49 3.30 -47.52
CA LYS A 231 -14.47 4.73 -47.90
C LYS A 231 -13.50 5.00 -49.05
N CYS A 232 -12.25 4.53 -48.94
CA CYS A 232 -11.19 4.77 -49.93
C CYS A 232 -11.57 4.25 -51.31
N ARG A 233 -12.12 3.02 -51.37
CA ARG A 233 -12.58 2.40 -52.63
C ARG A 233 -13.79 3.13 -53.22
N LEU A 234 -14.79 3.49 -52.41
CA LEU A 234 -15.95 4.25 -52.90
C LEU A 234 -15.58 5.67 -53.37
N ALA A 235 -14.62 6.33 -52.72
CA ALA A 235 -14.11 7.63 -53.15
C ALA A 235 -13.40 7.52 -54.52
N ALA A 236 -12.52 6.53 -54.71
CA ALA A 236 -11.86 6.28 -55.99
C ALA A 236 -12.85 5.91 -57.11
N LEU A 237 -13.86 5.07 -56.81
CA LEU A 237 -14.95 4.75 -57.72
C LEU A 237 -15.75 6.00 -58.13
N SER A 238 -16.04 6.89 -57.18
CA SER A 238 -16.70 8.17 -57.45
C SER A 238 -15.88 9.06 -58.38
N HIS A 239 -14.57 9.13 -58.18
CA HIS A 239 -13.66 9.89 -59.06
C HIS A 239 -13.62 9.30 -60.49
N GLY A 240 -13.48 7.98 -60.64
CA GLY A 240 -13.48 7.34 -61.96
C GLY A 240 -14.80 7.52 -62.73
N LEU A 241 -15.94 7.49 -62.04
CA LEU A 241 -17.25 7.77 -62.64
C LEU A 241 -17.50 9.27 -62.89
N GLU A 242 -16.84 10.17 -62.16
CA GLU A 242 -16.82 11.61 -62.44
C GLU A 242 -16.09 11.91 -63.75
N LEU A 243 -14.89 11.34 -63.96
CA LEU A 243 -14.12 11.49 -65.20
C LEU A 243 -14.95 11.10 -66.43
N LEU A 244 -15.59 9.92 -66.40
CA LEU A 244 -16.51 9.49 -67.46
C LEU A 244 -17.73 10.40 -67.65
N THR A 245 -18.15 11.14 -66.61
CA THR A 245 -19.26 12.10 -66.71
C THR A 245 -18.78 13.43 -67.32
N ILE A 246 -17.56 13.87 -66.99
CA ILE A 246 -16.89 15.04 -67.59
C ILE A 246 -16.61 14.81 -69.08
N GLU A 247 -16.19 13.60 -69.46
CA GLU A 247 -16.01 13.19 -70.86
C GLU A 247 -17.33 13.01 -71.64
N GLY A 248 -18.49 13.11 -70.97
CA GLY A 248 -19.80 12.88 -71.57
C GLY A 248 -20.09 11.41 -71.94
N LYS A 249 -19.29 10.45 -71.45
CA LYS A 249 -19.48 9.00 -71.65
C LYS A 249 -20.61 8.45 -70.75
N LEU A 250 -20.83 9.09 -69.60
CA LEU A 250 -21.96 8.85 -68.69
C LEU A 250 -22.79 10.12 -68.52
N SER A 251 -24.11 9.96 -68.35
CA SER A 251 -24.94 11.04 -67.80
C SER A 251 -24.92 11.02 -66.26
N GLY A 252 -25.09 12.19 -65.64
CA GLY A 252 -25.08 12.32 -64.17
C GLY A 252 -26.07 11.39 -63.46
N ARG A 253 -27.25 11.12 -64.05
CA ARG A 253 -28.22 10.15 -63.50
C ARG A 253 -27.73 8.71 -63.54
N GLN A 254 -26.93 8.33 -64.54
CA GLN A 254 -26.31 6.99 -64.60
C GLN A 254 -25.19 6.89 -63.56
N LYS A 255 -24.36 7.94 -63.41
CA LYS A 255 -23.34 8.03 -62.33
C LYS A 255 -23.97 7.89 -60.94
N GLU A 256 -25.02 8.67 -60.65
CA GLU A 256 -25.75 8.61 -59.37
C GLU A 256 -26.33 7.21 -59.10
N GLU A 257 -26.94 6.57 -60.10
CA GLU A 257 -27.48 5.23 -59.98
C GLU A 257 -26.39 4.18 -59.72
N LEU A 258 -25.29 4.22 -60.47
CA LEU A 258 -24.14 3.32 -60.29
C LEU A 258 -23.51 3.51 -58.91
N LEU A 259 -23.29 4.76 -58.45
CA LEU A 259 -22.77 5.03 -57.12
C LEU A 259 -23.71 4.57 -56.02
N ARG A 260 -25.03 4.78 -56.16
CA ARG A 260 -26.03 4.28 -55.21
C ARG A 260 -26.03 2.75 -55.12
N GLN A 261 -25.80 2.04 -56.23
CA GLN A 261 -25.64 0.58 -56.24
C GLN A 261 -24.34 0.16 -55.56
N GLN A 262 -23.20 0.79 -55.89
CA GLN A 262 -21.89 0.44 -55.31
C GLN A 262 -21.83 0.75 -53.81
N HIS A 263 -22.30 1.92 -53.36
CA HIS A 263 -22.41 2.24 -51.93
C HIS A 263 -23.21 1.17 -51.18
N LYS A 264 -24.34 0.70 -51.74
CA LYS A 264 -25.16 -0.36 -51.13
C LYS A 264 -24.42 -1.70 -51.06
N ALA A 265 -23.70 -2.09 -52.11
CA ALA A 265 -22.94 -3.34 -52.14
C ALA A 265 -21.77 -3.33 -51.15
N PHE A 266 -20.93 -2.31 -51.21
CA PHE A 266 -19.75 -2.14 -50.36
C PHE A 266 -20.11 -2.03 -48.88
N TRP A 267 -21.04 -1.14 -48.49
CA TRP A 267 -21.45 -1.02 -47.08
C TRP A 267 -22.21 -2.25 -46.58
N GLY A 268 -23.03 -2.90 -47.43
CA GLY A 268 -23.72 -4.14 -47.06
C GLY A 268 -22.76 -5.27 -46.67
N GLU A 269 -21.63 -5.39 -47.37
CA GLU A 269 -20.58 -6.37 -47.07
C GLU A 269 -19.68 -5.93 -45.89
N ALA A 270 -19.38 -4.63 -45.75
CA ALA A 270 -18.67 -4.11 -44.57
C ALA A 270 -19.47 -4.28 -43.27
N GLU A 271 -20.79 -4.11 -43.32
CA GLU A 271 -21.70 -4.49 -42.22
C GLU A 271 -21.73 -6.01 -41.99
N ARG A 272 -21.68 -6.82 -43.06
CA ARG A 272 -21.65 -8.29 -42.94
C ARG A 272 -20.38 -8.74 -42.21
N PHE A 273 -19.21 -8.26 -42.64
CA PHE A 273 -17.94 -8.42 -41.92
C PHE A 273 -18.10 -8.05 -40.45
N SER A 274 -18.66 -6.87 -40.16
CA SER A 274 -18.84 -6.38 -38.79
C SER A 274 -19.75 -7.29 -37.95
N ARG A 275 -20.84 -7.82 -38.54
CA ARG A 275 -21.75 -8.77 -37.87
C ARG A 275 -21.11 -10.14 -37.64
N GLU A 276 -20.44 -10.69 -38.66
CA GLU A 276 -19.82 -12.01 -38.60
C GLU A 276 -18.63 -12.03 -37.64
N PHE A 277 -17.78 -10.99 -37.66
CA PHE A 277 -16.68 -10.81 -36.72
C PHE A 277 -17.17 -10.73 -35.27
N VAL A 278 -18.20 -9.92 -35.00
CA VAL A 278 -18.77 -9.80 -33.64
C VAL A 278 -19.41 -11.11 -33.17
N GLN A 279 -20.03 -11.91 -34.05
CA GLN A 279 -20.60 -13.20 -33.67
C GLN A 279 -19.52 -14.26 -33.44
N ARG A 280 -18.68 -14.55 -34.45
CA ARG A 280 -17.62 -15.56 -34.37
C ARG A 280 -16.61 -15.22 -33.26
N GLY A 281 -16.27 -13.95 -33.09
CA GLY A 281 -15.39 -13.48 -32.02
C GLY A 281 -16.00 -13.66 -30.63
N LYS A 282 -17.30 -13.37 -30.43
CA LYS A 282 -17.99 -13.64 -29.15
C LYS A 282 -17.99 -15.13 -28.80
N ASP A 283 -18.19 -16.00 -29.77
CA ASP A 283 -18.25 -17.44 -29.51
C ASP A 283 -16.85 -18.03 -29.27
N LEU A 284 -15.81 -17.49 -29.90
CA LEU A 284 -14.41 -17.78 -29.62
C LEU A 284 -14.01 -17.36 -28.19
N VAL A 285 -14.31 -16.12 -27.80
CA VAL A 285 -14.02 -15.60 -26.45
C VAL A 285 -14.75 -16.41 -25.37
N LYS A 286 -15.99 -16.86 -25.61
CA LYS A 286 -16.70 -17.78 -24.68
C LYS A 286 -15.96 -19.12 -24.52
N ALA A 287 -15.47 -19.70 -25.61
CA ALA A 287 -14.75 -20.97 -25.57
C ALA A 287 -13.42 -20.83 -24.81
N SER A 288 -12.68 -19.75 -25.05
CA SER A 288 -11.46 -19.37 -24.30
C SER A 288 -11.77 -19.20 -22.80
N LEU A 289 -12.81 -18.46 -22.42
CA LEU A 289 -13.20 -18.28 -21.01
C LEU A 289 -13.56 -19.59 -20.29
N VAL A 290 -14.17 -20.57 -20.99
CA VAL A 290 -14.44 -21.90 -20.42
C VAL A 290 -13.13 -22.68 -20.26
N HIS A 291 -12.28 -22.70 -21.27
CA HIS A 291 -10.97 -23.38 -21.20
C HIS A 291 -10.09 -22.79 -20.09
N GLN A 292 -10.04 -21.46 -19.98
CA GLN A 292 -9.33 -20.74 -18.92
C GLN A 292 -9.84 -21.16 -17.53
N ALA A 293 -11.15 -21.26 -17.33
CA ALA A 293 -11.73 -21.71 -16.06
C ALA A 293 -11.35 -23.17 -15.73
N GLU A 294 -11.29 -24.05 -16.73
CA GLU A 294 -10.83 -25.44 -16.54
C GLU A 294 -9.34 -25.53 -16.19
N GLU A 295 -8.46 -24.82 -16.89
CA GLU A 295 -7.02 -24.81 -16.58
C GLU A 295 -6.71 -24.16 -15.23
N MET A 296 -7.41 -23.06 -14.89
CA MET A 296 -7.29 -22.42 -13.58
C MET A 296 -7.77 -23.33 -12.44
N ALA A 297 -8.80 -24.14 -12.66
CA ALA A 297 -9.25 -25.14 -11.67
C ALA A 297 -8.23 -26.29 -11.51
N LYS A 298 -7.65 -26.79 -12.61
CA LYS A 298 -6.57 -27.80 -12.57
C LYS A 298 -5.33 -27.26 -11.84
N LEU A 299 -4.95 -26.02 -12.14
CA LEU A 299 -3.83 -25.33 -11.51
C LEU A 299 -4.08 -25.12 -10.01
N ALA A 300 -5.28 -24.68 -9.60
CA ALA A 300 -5.62 -24.48 -8.20
C ALA A 300 -5.51 -25.79 -7.38
N LEU A 301 -5.99 -26.92 -7.91
CA LEU A 301 -5.85 -28.23 -7.27
C LEU A 301 -4.38 -28.65 -7.16
N ALA A 302 -3.59 -28.50 -8.22
CA ALA A 302 -2.16 -28.78 -8.19
C ALA A 302 -1.40 -27.88 -7.19
N GLN A 303 -1.84 -26.63 -7.02
CA GLN A 303 -1.27 -25.70 -6.03
C GLN A 303 -1.63 -26.06 -4.58
N GLU A 304 -2.85 -26.56 -4.33
CA GLU A 304 -3.27 -27.07 -3.03
C GLU A 304 -2.56 -28.39 -2.68
N GLU A 305 -2.36 -29.28 -3.65
CA GLU A 305 -1.55 -30.50 -3.50
C GLU A 305 -0.07 -30.19 -3.26
N GLU A 306 0.51 -29.21 -3.98
CA GLU A 306 1.88 -28.73 -3.78
C GLU A 306 2.06 -28.10 -2.39
N GLN A 307 1.14 -27.22 -1.96
CA GLN A 307 1.15 -26.64 -0.61
C GLN A 307 1.04 -27.75 0.45
N SER A 308 0.08 -28.66 0.31
CA SER A 308 -0.13 -29.76 1.26
C SER A 308 1.07 -30.69 1.35
N SER A 309 1.70 -31.00 0.22
CA SER A 309 2.92 -31.83 0.16
C SER A 309 4.10 -31.12 0.81
N PHE A 310 4.34 -29.85 0.46
CA PHE A 310 5.40 -29.04 1.07
C PHE A 310 5.20 -28.91 2.59
N LEU A 311 3.98 -28.70 3.06
CA LEU A 311 3.64 -28.60 4.48
C LEU A 311 3.72 -29.94 5.24
N ALA A 312 3.73 -31.07 4.53
CA ALA A 312 3.99 -32.41 5.09
C ALA A 312 5.48 -32.80 5.05
N GLU A 313 6.20 -32.36 4.01
CA GLU A 313 7.66 -32.55 3.86
C GLU A 313 8.49 -31.57 4.70
N ALA A 314 7.90 -30.44 5.14
CA ALA A 314 8.51 -29.46 6.02
C ALA A 314 8.87 -30.06 7.39
N GLN A 315 10.04 -30.70 7.46
CA GLN A 315 10.53 -31.31 8.68
C GLN A 315 10.69 -30.26 9.78
N LEU A 316 10.23 -30.63 10.97
CA LEU A 316 10.13 -29.80 12.17
C LEU A 316 11.51 -29.59 12.85
N THR A 317 12.55 -29.48 12.02
CA THR A 317 13.97 -29.36 12.33
C THR A 317 14.66 -28.28 11.48
N THR A 318 14.04 -27.84 10.39
CA THR A 318 14.45 -26.66 9.61
C THR A 318 14.23 -25.39 10.43
N ALA A 319 15.05 -24.35 10.27
CA ALA A 319 14.83 -23.13 11.07
C ALA A 319 13.53 -22.42 10.63
N PRO A 320 12.71 -21.86 11.53
CA PRO A 320 11.42 -21.24 11.15
C PRO A 320 11.53 -20.09 10.14
N GLY A 321 12.69 -19.42 10.05
CA GLY A 321 12.96 -18.41 9.02
C GLY A 321 13.27 -19.00 7.63
N GLU A 322 13.94 -20.15 7.58
CA GLU A 322 14.23 -20.87 6.33
C GLU A 322 12.94 -21.49 5.77
N PHE A 323 12.09 -22.03 6.65
CA PHE A 323 10.72 -22.44 6.30
C PHE A 323 9.92 -21.27 5.72
N LEU A 324 9.93 -20.08 6.35
CA LEU A 324 9.18 -18.94 5.82
C LEU A 324 9.66 -18.47 4.45
N GLN A 325 10.98 -18.40 4.23
CA GLN A 325 11.53 -18.01 2.94
C GLN A 325 11.23 -19.05 1.85
N SER A 326 11.35 -20.34 2.15
CA SER A 326 11.06 -21.42 1.19
C SER A 326 9.56 -21.55 0.89
N PHE A 327 8.68 -21.42 1.89
CA PHE A 327 7.24 -21.42 1.69
C PHE A 327 6.77 -20.18 0.90
N HIS A 328 7.30 -19.00 1.20
CA HIS A 328 7.05 -17.78 0.42
C HIS A 328 7.51 -17.93 -1.03
N ALA A 329 8.66 -18.58 -1.28
CA ALA A 329 9.13 -18.86 -2.64
C ALA A 329 8.22 -19.86 -3.40
N VAL A 330 7.57 -20.80 -2.72
CA VAL A 330 6.52 -21.65 -3.32
C VAL A 330 5.31 -20.78 -3.68
N LEU A 331 4.80 -19.97 -2.76
CA LEU A 331 3.64 -19.10 -3.02
C LEU A 331 3.89 -18.10 -4.15
N GLU A 332 5.07 -17.48 -4.22
CA GLU A 332 5.45 -16.59 -5.33
C GLU A 332 5.61 -17.34 -6.65
N ARG A 333 6.15 -18.57 -6.65
CA ARG A 333 6.13 -19.43 -7.85
C ARG A 333 4.70 -19.70 -8.30
N GLN A 334 3.81 -20.07 -7.39
CA GLN A 334 2.40 -20.34 -7.68
C GLN A 334 1.68 -19.10 -8.24
N ARG A 335 1.93 -17.92 -7.66
CA ARG A 335 1.43 -16.62 -8.15
C ARG A 335 1.92 -16.32 -9.56
N LEU A 336 3.23 -16.46 -9.83
CA LEU A 336 3.84 -16.19 -11.13
C LEU A 336 3.36 -17.18 -12.21
N THR A 337 3.30 -18.48 -11.90
CA THR A 337 2.74 -19.49 -12.81
C THR A 337 1.28 -19.19 -13.18
N ARG A 338 0.48 -18.71 -12.22
CA ARG A 338 -0.90 -18.31 -12.50
C ARG A 338 -1.00 -17.03 -13.32
N SER A 339 -0.21 -16.00 -13.01
CA SER A 339 -0.16 -14.76 -13.79
C SER A 339 0.25 -15.02 -15.24
N TYR A 340 1.27 -15.87 -15.45
CA TYR A 340 1.69 -16.34 -16.78
C TYR A 340 0.57 -17.08 -17.53
N LEU A 341 -0.19 -17.98 -16.87
CA LEU A 341 -1.30 -18.68 -17.51
C LEU A 341 -2.47 -17.74 -17.85
N GLU A 342 -2.74 -16.74 -16.99
CA GLU A 342 -3.69 -15.67 -17.30
C GLU A 342 -3.24 -14.84 -18.51
N GLU A 343 -1.96 -14.46 -18.59
CA GLU A 343 -1.39 -13.68 -19.70
C GLU A 343 -1.33 -14.48 -21.01
N GLU A 344 -0.85 -15.73 -20.98
CA GLU A 344 -0.76 -16.59 -22.16
C GLU A 344 -2.14 -16.81 -22.80
N GLU A 345 -3.19 -17.04 -22.00
CA GLU A 345 -4.54 -17.19 -22.54
C GLU A 345 -5.12 -15.87 -23.08
N ASN A 346 -4.79 -14.71 -22.49
CA ASN A 346 -5.16 -13.41 -23.07
C ASN A 346 -4.47 -13.19 -24.44
N LEU A 347 -3.21 -13.61 -24.58
CA LEU A 347 -2.46 -13.56 -25.84
C LEU A 347 -3.06 -14.52 -26.88
N ARG A 348 -3.22 -15.81 -26.54
CA ARG A 348 -3.82 -16.84 -27.44
C ARG A 348 -5.21 -16.43 -27.94
N ASN A 349 -6.06 -15.89 -27.07
CA ASN A 349 -7.38 -15.38 -27.43
C ASN A 349 -7.28 -14.17 -28.39
N THR A 350 -6.37 -13.23 -28.11
CA THR A 350 -6.13 -12.05 -28.96
C THR A 350 -5.60 -12.43 -30.34
N GLU A 351 -4.64 -13.35 -30.42
CA GLU A 351 -4.11 -13.89 -31.68
C GLU A 351 -5.21 -14.59 -32.49
N ALA A 352 -6.06 -15.40 -31.85
CA ALA A 352 -7.15 -16.10 -32.51
C ALA A 352 -8.24 -15.14 -33.02
N VAL A 353 -8.55 -14.06 -32.28
CA VAL A 353 -9.44 -12.98 -32.74
C VAL A 353 -8.79 -12.18 -33.88
N ALA A 354 -7.49 -11.92 -33.85
CA ALA A 354 -6.76 -11.26 -34.93
C ALA A 354 -6.73 -12.13 -36.21
N GLY A 355 -6.51 -13.44 -36.08
CA GLY A 355 -6.57 -14.41 -37.18
C GLY A 355 -7.96 -14.51 -37.81
N LEU A 356 -9.02 -14.53 -37.00
CA LEU A 356 -10.41 -14.41 -37.45
C LEU A 356 -10.62 -13.10 -38.23
N CYS A 357 -10.08 -11.98 -37.73
CA CYS A 357 -10.18 -10.69 -38.40
C CYS A 357 -9.49 -10.70 -39.77
N GLN A 358 -8.31 -11.32 -39.89
CA GLN A 358 -7.56 -11.47 -41.15
C GLN A 358 -8.28 -12.40 -42.15
N GLU A 359 -8.88 -13.50 -41.68
CA GLU A 359 -9.69 -14.41 -42.50
C GLU A 359 -10.87 -13.66 -43.15
N LEU A 360 -11.64 -12.96 -42.32
CA LEU A 360 -12.80 -12.19 -42.76
C LEU A 360 -12.40 -11.00 -43.64
N TYR A 361 -11.33 -10.29 -43.29
CA TYR A 361 -10.81 -9.17 -44.09
C TYR A 361 -10.45 -9.61 -45.50
N ARG A 362 -9.71 -10.72 -45.65
CA ARG A 362 -9.37 -11.29 -46.97
C ARG A 362 -10.63 -11.62 -47.77
N GLY A 363 -11.62 -12.27 -47.15
CA GLY A 363 -12.91 -12.57 -47.78
C GLY A 363 -13.63 -11.30 -48.27
N THR A 364 -13.67 -10.25 -47.45
CA THR A 364 -14.26 -8.96 -47.80
C THR A 364 -13.50 -8.25 -48.93
N MET A 365 -12.16 -8.30 -48.94
CA MET A 365 -11.36 -7.74 -50.04
C MET A 365 -11.62 -8.45 -51.35
N GLU A 366 -11.71 -9.78 -51.35
CA GLU A 366 -12.09 -10.54 -52.54
C GLU A 366 -13.48 -10.17 -53.06
N THR A 367 -14.46 -9.86 -52.20
CA THR A 367 -15.78 -9.39 -52.63
C THR A 367 -15.75 -7.95 -53.14
N PHE A 368 -14.92 -7.08 -52.57
CA PHE A 368 -14.73 -5.72 -53.08
C PHE A 368 -14.11 -5.71 -54.48
N GLU A 369 -13.10 -6.55 -54.76
CA GLU A 369 -12.58 -6.73 -56.12
C GLU A 369 -13.66 -7.25 -57.07
N LYS A 370 -14.49 -8.21 -56.65
CA LYS A 370 -15.61 -8.73 -57.47
C LYS A 370 -16.65 -7.63 -57.79
N PHE A 371 -16.89 -6.66 -56.89
CA PHE A 371 -17.77 -5.51 -57.18
C PHE A 371 -17.15 -4.54 -58.20
N VAL A 372 -15.84 -4.28 -58.10
CA VAL A 372 -15.07 -3.48 -59.08
C VAL A 372 -15.07 -4.16 -60.46
N ASP A 373 -14.79 -5.46 -60.51
CA ASP A 373 -14.81 -6.27 -61.74
C ASP A 373 -16.17 -6.24 -62.45
N VAL A 374 -17.27 -6.42 -61.71
CA VAL A 374 -18.62 -6.34 -62.30
C VAL A 374 -18.91 -4.95 -62.85
N LEU A 375 -18.53 -3.88 -62.12
CA LEU A 375 -18.74 -2.50 -62.59
C LEU A 375 -18.00 -2.23 -63.90
N PHE A 376 -16.68 -2.44 -63.94
CA PHE A 376 -15.85 -2.04 -65.08
C PHE A 376 -15.91 -3.02 -66.25
N LEU A 377 -15.98 -4.33 -66.00
CA LEU A 377 -15.89 -5.34 -67.06
C LEU A 377 -17.26 -5.81 -67.59
N GLN A 378 -18.36 -5.50 -66.89
CA GLN A 378 -19.71 -5.95 -67.28
C GLN A 378 -20.71 -4.79 -67.40
N THR A 379 -20.84 -3.94 -66.37
CA THR A 379 -21.86 -2.88 -66.35
C THR A 379 -21.50 -1.68 -67.24
N LEU A 380 -20.30 -1.10 -67.06
CA LEU A 380 -19.91 0.12 -67.77
C LEU A 380 -19.85 -0.03 -69.30
N PRO A 381 -19.26 -1.09 -69.91
CA PRO A 381 -19.20 -1.22 -71.37
C PRO A 381 -20.58 -1.15 -72.03
N GLY A 382 -21.58 -1.78 -71.41
CA GLY A 382 -22.97 -1.78 -71.87
C GLY A 382 -23.72 -0.45 -71.69
N MET A 383 -23.18 0.49 -70.91
CA MET A 383 -23.80 1.80 -70.65
C MET A 383 -23.07 2.98 -71.29
N THR A 384 -21.77 2.83 -71.60
CA THR A 384 -20.90 3.91 -72.13
C THR A 384 -20.43 3.69 -73.56
N GLY A 385 -20.48 2.45 -74.08
CA GLY A 385 -19.92 2.09 -75.37
C GLY A 385 -18.38 2.08 -75.42
N LEU A 386 -17.70 2.16 -74.26
CA LEU A 386 -16.25 2.02 -74.16
C LEU A 386 -15.79 0.63 -74.62
N SER A 387 -14.60 0.57 -75.22
CA SER A 387 -13.93 -0.71 -75.47
C SER A 387 -13.47 -1.37 -74.17
N ARG A 388 -13.31 -2.69 -74.21
CA ARG A 388 -12.85 -3.47 -73.06
C ARG A 388 -11.50 -2.99 -72.52
N ALA A 389 -10.58 -2.55 -73.38
CA ALA A 389 -9.27 -2.05 -72.98
C ALA A 389 -9.34 -0.70 -72.25
N GLU A 390 -10.25 0.20 -72.66
CA GLU A 390 -10.48 1.47 -71.95
C GLU A 390 -11.07 1.24 -70.55
N CYS A 391 -11.99 0.27 -70.41
CA CYS A 391 -12.52 -0.13 -69.11
C CYS A 391 -11.50 -0.84 -68.22
N GLU A 392 -10.63 -1.69 -68.79
CA GLU A 392 -9.53 -2.35 -68.06
C GLU A 392 -8.48 -1.33 -67.57
N TYR A 393 -8.18 -0.30 -68.38
CA TYR A 393 -7.34 0.84 -67.96
C TYR A 393 -7.98 1.65 -66.82
N LEU A 394 -9.25 2.08 -66.97
CA LEU A 394 -9.94 2.88 -65.96
C LEU A 394 -10.11 2.12 -64.63
N ARG A 395 -10.32 0.80 -64.69
CA ARG A 395 -10.30 -0.08 -63.51
C ARG A 395 -8.95 0.01 -62.79
N GLN A 396 -7.84 -0.09 -63.51
CA GLN A 396 -6.50 0.01 -62.92
C GLN A 396 -6.27 1.39 -62.31
N GLU A 397 -6.63 2.47 -63.00
CA GLU A 397 -6.50 3.84 -62.48
C GLU A 397 -7.32 4.05 -61.18
N VAL A 398 -8.52 3.47 -61.10
CA VAL A 398 -9.34 3.49 -59.88
C VAL A 398 -8.73 2.64 -58.75
N GLN A 399 -8.15 1.48 -59.06
CA GLN A 399 -7.41 0.66 -58.08
C GLN A 399 -6.15 1.38 -57.57
N GLU A 400 -5.37 2.03 -58.43
CA GLU A 400 -4.20 2.83 -58.04
C GLU A 400 -4.59 4.04 -57.18
N ASN A 401 -5.68 4.74 -57.53
CA ASN A 401 -6.18 5.84 -56.72
C ASN A 401 -6.74 5.37 -55.37
N ALA A 402 -7.39 4.19 -55.31
CA ALA A 402 -7.80 3.58 -54.04
C ALA A 402 -6.59 3.21 -53.16
N ALA A 403 -5.50 2.68 -53.74
CA ALA A 403 -4.27 2.39 -53.02
C ALA A 403 -3.59 3.65 -52.46
N ARG A 404 -3.56 4.75 -53.23
CA ARG A 404 -3.04 6.06 -52.77
C ARG A 404 -3.86 6.64 -51.61
N GLN A 405 -5.19 6.46 -51.63
CA GLN A 405 -6.07 6.85 -50.52
C GLN A 405 -5.87 5.96 -49.28
N LEU A 406 -5.70 4.65 -49.48
CA LEU A 406 -5.41 3.71 -48.39
C LEU A 406 -4.06 4.02 -47.72
N GLU A 407 -3.02 4.37 -48.49
CA GLU A 407 -1.74 4.85 -47.96
C GLU A 407 -1.87 6.09 -47.04
N GLN A 408 -2.82 6.99 -47.32
CA GLN A 408 -3.07 8.16 -46.49
C GLN A 408 -3.79 7.76 -45.19
N SER A 409 -4.80 6.89 -45.30
CA SER A 409 -5.47 6.29 -44.13
C SER A 409 -4.50 5.52 -43.23
N ASP A 410 -3.52 4.80 -43.82
CA ASP A 410 -2.51 4.04 -43.08
C ASP A 410 -1.49 4.92 -42.35
N ARG A 411 -1.15 6.10 -42.89
CA ARG A 411 -0.32 7.08 -42.19
C ARG A 411 -1.08 7.66 -40.99
N PHE A 412 -2.34 8.03 -41.20
CA PHE A 412 -3.21 8.48 -40.12
C PHE A 412 -3.39 7.40 -39.04
N ARG A 413 -3.65 6.14 -39.42
CA ARG A 413 -3.79 4.98 -38.52
C ARG A 413 -2.55 4.72 -37.66
N LYS A 414 -1.35 5.05 -38.15
CA LYS A 414 -0.11 5.04 -37.34
C LYS A 414 -0.08 6.19 -36.34
N GLN A 415 -0.45 7.40 -36.76
CA GLN A 415 -0.56 8.56 -35.85
C GLN A 415 -1.62 8.36 -34.74
N GLN A 416 -2.74 7.68 -35.04
CA GLN A 416 -3.72 7.24 -34.03
C GLN A 416 -3.11 6.31 -32.99
N TRP A 417 -2.27 5.38 -33.46
CA TRP A 417 -1.62 4.39 -32.61
C TRP A 417 -0.54 5.03 -31.73
N GLU A 418 0.26 5.95 -32.28
CA GLU A 418 1.23 6.77 -31.55
C GLU A 418 0.53 7.59 -30.44
N LEU A 419 -0.55 8.31 -30.77
CA LEU A 419 -1.35 9.07 -29.79
C LEU A 419 -1.94 8.20 -28.66
N PHE A 420 -2.26 6.93 -28.94
CA PHE A 420 -2.75 5.99 -27.95
C PHE A 420 -1.62 5.40 -27.08
N GLN A 421 -0.44 5.14 -27.65
CA GLN A 421 0.75 4.72 -26.90
C GLN A 421 1.23 5.83 -25.95
N ASP A 422 1.26 7.08 -26.41
CA ASP A 422 1.54 8.26 -25.57
C ASP A 422 0.57 8.38 -24.39
N LEU A 423 -0.72 8.11 -24.62
CA LEU A 423 -1.76 8.14 -23.58
C LEU A 423 -1.59 6.99 -22.57
N LEU A 424 -1.22 5.79 -23.01
CA LEU A 424 -0.94 4.67 -22.11
C LEU A 424 0.28 4.95 -21.21
N GLU A 425 1.38 5.46 -21.75
CA GLU A 425 2.57 5.76 -20.94
C GLU A 425 2.33 6.97 -20.00
N GLN A 426 1.46 7.93 -20.38
CA GLN A 426 0.93 8.97 -19.47
C GLN A 426 0.13 8.37 -18.31
N ASP A 427 -0.80 7.44 -18.58
CA ASP A 427 -1.59 6.77 -17.54
C ASP A 427 -0.73 5.92 -16.60
N LYS A 428 0.35 5.31 -17.13
CA LYS A 428 1.34 4.55 -16.37
C LYS A 428 2.13 5.46 -15.43
N GLN A 429 2.62 6.59 -15.92
CA GLN A 429 3.35 7.57 -15.11
C GLN A 429 2.49 8.11 -13.96
N VAL A 430 1.21 8.44 -14.22
CA VAL A 430 0.26 8.86 -13.18
C VAL A 430 0.03 7.76 -12.14
N TRP A 431 -0.07 6.49 -12.55
CA TRP A 431 -0.23 5.37 -11.63
C TRP A 431 1.01 5.18 -10.74
N MET A 432 2.21 5.30 -11.31
CA MET A 432 3.47 5.25 -10.56
C MET A 432 3.61 6.41 -9.57
N GLU A 433 3.13 7.61 -9.92
CA GLU A 433 3.09 8.77 -9.01
C GLU A 433 2.14 8.57 -7.83
N GLU A 434 0.92 8.04 -8.06
CA GLU A 434 -0.01 7.72 -6.97
C GLU A 434 0.49 6.56 -6.09
N HIS A 435 1.13 5.54 -6.68
CA HIS A 435 1.78 4.47 -5.91
C HIS A 435 2.90 5.02 -5.04
N ALA A 436 3.81 5.83 -5.58
CA ALA A 436 4.89 6.48 -4.82
C ALA A 436 4.35 7.41 -3.72
N LEU A 437 3.26 8.14 -3.97
CA LEU A 437 2.60 8.97 -2.96
C LEU A 437 1.95 8.13 -1.84
N SER A 438 1.38 6.96 -2.17
CA SER A 438 0.91 5.98 -1.19
C SER A 438 2.06 5.43 -0.35
N SER A 439 3.23 5.12 -0.95
CA SER A 439 4.43 4.71 -0.23
C SER A 439 4.92 5.81 0.73
N VAL A 440 4.94 7.08 0.31
CA VAL A 440 5.32 8.22 1.16
C VAL A 440 4.36 8.36 2.35
N LEU A 441 3.04 8.22 2.13
CA LEU A 441 2.05 8.22 3.21
C LEU A 441 2.29 7.05 4.19
N GLN A 442 2.55 5.84 3.68
CA GLN A 442 2.89 4.68 4.51
C GLN A 442 4.13 4.94 5.37
N THR A 443 5.22 5.48 4.80
CA THR A 443 6.44 5.79 5.57
C THR A 443 6.21 6.87 6.63
N HIS A 444 5.41 7.90 6.35
CA HIS A 444 5.08 8.93 7.34
C HIS A 444 4.25 8.36 8.51
N LEU A 445 3.30 7.46 8.21
CA LEU A 445 2.52 6.78 9.25
C LEU A 445 3.41 5.85 10.09
N GLN A 446 4.37 5.16 9.47
CA GLN A 446 5.35 4.32 10.16
C GLN A 446 6.22 5.16 11.10
N ASP A 447 6.88 6.20 10.58
CA ASP A 447 7.77 7.10 11.33
C ASP A 447 7.04 7.77 12.52
N ASP A 448 5.80 8.23 12.32
CA ASP A 448 4.99 8.82 13.39
C ASP A 448 4.68 7.79 14.50
N HIS A 449 4.19 6.61 14.13
CA HIS A 449 3.81 5.58 15.10
C HIS A 449 5.03 5.04 15.88
N GLU A 450 6.14 4.76 15.19
CA GLU A 450 7.41 4.37 15.82
C GLU A 450 7.93 5.47 16.76
N SER A 451 7.93 6.74 16.33
CA SER A 451 8.36 7.89 17.14
C SER A 451 7.49 8.07 18.39
N ILE A 452 6.17 7.95 18.25
CA ILE A 452 5.21 8.05 19.35
C ILE A 452 5.45 6.93 20.38
N ILE A 453 5.55 5.67 19.96
CA ILE A 453 5.67 4.57 20.93
C ILE A 453 7.02 4.57 21.66
N HIS A 454 8.12 4.85 20.96
CA HIS A 454 9.43 5.04 21.60
C HIS A 454 9.43 6.22 22.58
N GLN A 455 8.78 7.34 22.23
CA GLN A 455 8.66 8.50 23.12
C GLN A 455 7.80 8.19 24.36
N VAL A 456 6.70 7.46 24.22
CA VAL A 456 5.83 7.06 25.35
C VAL A 456 6.58 6.11 26.27
N LEU A 457 7.21 5.07 25.74
CA LEU A 457 7.96 4.10 26.53
C LEU A 457 9.15 4.75 27.27
N GLY A 458 9.91 5.64 26.61
CA GLY A 458 11.00 6.40 27.24
C GLY A 458 10.55 7.46 28.28
N ARG A 459 9.24 7.71 28.39
CA ARG A 459 8.63 8.59 29.41
C ARG A 459 8.11 7.80 30.62
N LEU A 460 7.64 6.58 30.41
CA LEU A 460 7.14 5.70 31.45
C LEU A 460 8.29 5.16 32.32
N GLY A 461 8.01 4.96 33.61
CA GLY A 461 8.90 4.31 34.57
C GLY A 461 8.25 3.05 35.12
N GLY A 462 9.06 2.05 35.48
CA GLY A 462 8.59 0.77 36.03
C GLY A 462 8.35 -0.32 34.97
N LEU A 463 8.49 -0.05 33.67
CA LEU A 463 8.64 -1.11 32.69
C LEU A 463 10.06 -1.72 32.80
N SER A 464 10.17 -3.04 32.62
CA SER A 464 11.46 -3.70 32.40
C SER A 464 11.84 -3.65 30.93
N GLU A 465 13.12 -3.87 30.61
CA GLU A 465 13.62 -3.84 29.23
C GLU A 465 12.90 -4.88 28.35
N GLU A 466 12.67 -6.09 28.87
CA GLU A 466 11.95 -7.15 28.15
C GLU A 466 10.48 -6.77 27.92
N SER A 467 9.81 -6.13 28.90
CA SER A 467 8.43 -5.68 28.72
C SER A 467 8.30 -4.52 27.72
N THR A 468 9.30 -3.64 27.69
CA THR A 468 9.40 -2.54 26.72
C THR A 468 9.58 -3.08 25.30
N TRP A 469 10.47 -4.05 25.14
CA TRP A 469 10.77 -4.72 23.87
C TRP A 469 9.58 -5.56 23.35
N CYS A 470 8.88 -6.29 24.21
CA CYS A 470 7.65 -7.01 23.83
C CYS A 470 6.55 -6.06 23.32
N ILE A 471 6.40 -4.88 23.92
CA ILE A 471 5.44 -3.86 23.46
C ILE A 471 5.85 -3.32 22.08
N LEU A 472 7.14 -3.05 21.87
CA LEU A 472 7.65 -2.59 20.57
C LEU A 472 7.43 -3.61 19.46
N GLN A 473 7.74 -4.89 19.69
CA GLN A 473 7.52 -5.94 18.69
C GLN A 473 6.04 -6.17 18.39
N GLY A 474 5.18 -6.20 19.41
CA GLY A 474 3.73 -6.31 19.20
C GLY A 474 3.18 -5.15 18.36
N HIS A 475 3.71 -3.93 18.57
CA HIS A 475 3.31 -2.77 17.78
C HIS A 475 3.86 -2.78 16.35
N ASP A 476 5.12 -3.14 16.14
CA ASP A 476 5.74 -3.26 14.81
C ASP A 476 4.99 -4.26 13.93
N LEU A 477 4.60 -5.40 14.49
CA LEU A 477 3.80 -6.41 13.79
C LEU A 477 2.43 -5.87 13.34
N LEU A 478 1.71 -5.21 14.25
CA LEU A 478 0.43 -4.58 13.96
C LEU A 478 0.55 -3.46 12.91
N LEU A 479 1.60 -2.65 13.01
CA LEU A 479 1.91 -1.54 12.13
C LEU A 479 2.20 -2.03 10.70
N ARG A 480 3.03 -3.07 10.53
CA ARG A 480 3.28 -3.70 9.21
C ARG A 480 2.01 -4.21 8.57
N SER A 481 1.18 -4.90 9.35
CA SER A 481 -0.10 -5.46 8.90
C SER A 481 -1.09 -4.38 8.47
N ALA A 482 -1.21 -3.32 9.28
CA ALA A 482 -1.98 -2.12 8.97
C ALA A 482 -1.51 -1.44 7.68
N LEU A 483 -0.20 -1.25 7.52
CA LEU A 483 0.39 -0.65 6.31
C LEU A 483 0.15 -1.53 5.08
N ARG A 484 0.23 -2.87 5.19
CA ARG A 484 -0.13 -3.80 4.10
C ARG A 484 -1.59 -3.65 3.67
N ARG A 485 -2.54 -3.53 4.61
CA ARG A 485 -3.95 -3.25 4.28
C ARG A 485 -4.14 -1.87 3.62
N LEU A 486 -3.45 -0.84 4.12
CA LEU A 486 -3.51 0.52 3.53
C LEU A 486 -2.89 0.59 2.12
N ALA A 487 -1.84 -0.17 1.84
CA ALA A 487 -1.23 -0.28 0.50
C ALA A 487 -2.20 -0.93 -0.52
N LEU A 488 -2.90 -1.99 -0.11
CA LEU A 488 -3.93 -2.65 -0.90
C LEU A 488 -5.08 -1.67 -1.22
N ARG A 489 -5.52 -0.92 -0.22
CA ARG A 489 -6.56 0.09 -0.33
C ARG A 489 -6.17 1.28 -1.20
N GLY A 490 -4.92 1.76 -1.11
CA GLY A 490 -4.36 2.78 -1.99
C GLY A 490 -4.38 2.33 -3.46
N SER A 491 -3.97 1.09 -3.73
CA SER A 491 -3.99 0.50 -5.08
C SER A 491 -5.41 0.43 -5.66
N ALA A 492 -6.40 0.03 -4.85
CA ALA A 492 -7.82 0.05 -5.24
C ALA A 492 -8.34 1.47 -5.52
N ILE A 493 -7.98 2.45 -4.69
CA ILE A 493 -8.32 3.87 -4.87
C ILE A 493 -7.78 4.42 -6.20
N THR A 494 -6.53 4.07 -6.56
CA THR A 494 -5.96 4.43 -7.86
C THR A 494 -6.78 3.79 -9.00
N THR A 495 -7.09 2.49 -8.93
CA THR A 495 -7.94 1.81 -9.93
C THR A 495 -9.31 2.47 -10.09
N LEU A 496 -10.00 2.82 -8.99
CA LEU A 496 -11.28 3.53 -9.01
C LEU A 496 -11.16 4.92 -9.65
N THR A 497 -10.02 5.60 -9.47
CA THR A 497 -9.72 6.90 -10.11
C THR A 497 -9.65 6.77 -11.64
N HIS A 498 -8.94 5.77 -12.17
CA HIS A 498 -8.92 5.51 -13.62
C HIS A 498 -10.31 5.11 -14.14
N MET A 499 -11.09 4.33 -13.38
CA MET A 499 -12.47 3.97 -13.76
C MET A 499 -13.39 5.18 -13.89
N ARG A 500 -13.35 6.13 -12.93
CA ARG A 500 -14.11 7.40 -12.98
C ARG A 500 -13.75 8.24 -14.20
N LEU A 501 -12.46 8.42 -14.48
CA LEU A 501 -11.98 9.31 -15.53
C LEU A 501 -12.08 8.71 -16.94
N SER A 502 -12.22 7.38 -17.07
CA SER A 502 -12.15 6.65 -18.35
C SER A 502 -13.01 7.24 -19.49
N GLY A 503 -14.26 7.61 -19.22
CA GLY A 503 -15.17 8.16 -20.24
C GLY A 503 -14.73 9.52 -20.79
N LYS A 504 -14.09 10.36 -19.97
CA LYS A 504 -13.56 11.66 -20.39
C LYS A 504 -12.17 11.56 -21.00
N LYS A 505 -11.34 10.60 -20.55
CA LYS A 505 -10.11 10.20 -21.25
C LYS A 505 -10.43 9.73 -22.68
N SER A 506 -11.45 8.89 -22.86
CA SER A 506 -11.97 8.46 -24.17
C SER A 506 -12.38 9.65 -25.05
N LEU A 507 -13.20 10.57 -24.53
CA LEU A 507 -13.63 11.76 -25.27
C LEU A 507 -12.45 12.67 -25.66
N LEU A 508 -11.48 12.86 -24.76
CA LEU A 508 -10.28 13.65 -25.06
C LEU A 508 -9.38 12.96 -26.11
N GLN A 509 -9.28 11.62 -26.05
CA GLN A 509 -8.62 10.84 -27.09
C GLN A 509 -9.33 11.03 -28.43
N GLU A 510 -10.65 10.84 -28.52
CA GLU A 510 -11.43 11.04 -29.75
C GLU A 510 -11.25 12.45 -30.34
N LEU A 511 -11.11 13.49 -29.50
CA LEU A 511 -10.86 14.87 -29.94
C LEU A 511 -9.42 15.09 -30.44
N ARG A 512 -8.41 14.48 -29.79
CA ARG A 512 -7.01 14.47 -30.28
C ARG A 512 -6.90 13.70 -31.60
N GLU A 513 -7.59 12.56 -31.69
CA GLU A 513 -7.69 11.71 -32.88
C GLU A 513 -8.34 12.47 -34.05
N GLN A 514 -9.39 13.28 -33.79
CA GLN A 514 -10.03 14.18 -34.78
C GLN A 514 -9.14 15.37 -35.18
N HIS A 515 -8.40 15.97 -34.25
CA HIS A 515 -7.45 17.03 -34.58
C HIS A 515 -6.35 16.52 -35.54
N ALA A 516 -5.86 15.29 -35.32
CA ALA A 516 -4.88 14.65 -36.19
C ALA A 516 -5.42 14.39 -37.62
N LEU A 517 -6.71 14.04 -37.79
CA LEU A 517 -7.35 13.92 -39.10
C LEU A 517 -7.25 15.24 -39.88
N GLU A 518 -7.76 16.32 -39.28
CA GLU A 518 -7.85 17.62 -39.96
C GLU A 518 -6.48 18.26 -40.20
N GLN A 519 -5.50 17.97 -39.34
CA GLN A 519 -4.12 18.43 -39.54
C GLN A 519 -3.43 17.71 -40.72
N GLY A 520 -3.82 16.47 -41.01
CA GLY A 520 -3.28 15.68 -42.13
C GLY A 520 -3.95 15.96 -43.49
N SER A 521 -5.05 16.70 -43.54
CA SER A 521 -5.97 16.72 -44.70
C SER A 521 -5.59 17.71 -45.83
N SER A 522 -4.67 18.64 -45.63
CA SER A 522 -4.27 19.61 -46.68
C SER A 522 -2.83 20.15 -46.56
N GLN A 523 -2.21 20.42 -47.71
CA GLN A 523 -0.96 21.20 -47.82
C GLN A 523 -1.19 22.71 -48.03
N CYS A 524 -2.46 23.12 -48.22
CA CYS A 524 -2.86 24.52 -48.35
C CYS A 524 -4.15 24.73 -47.55
N LEU A 525 -4.03 25.37 -46.38
CA LEU A 525 -5.17 25.65 -45.51
C LEU A 525 -6.12 26.66 -46.19
N ASP A 526 -7.37 26.26 -46.38
CA ASP A 526 -8.46 27.23 -46.53
C ASP A 526 -8.74 27.91 -45.17
N GLU A 527 -9.26 29.13 -45.20
CA GLU A 527 -9.66 29.88 -43.99
C GLU A 527 -10.64 29.08 -43.13
N HIS A 528 -11.60 28.37 -43.74
CA HIS A 528 -12.55 27.55 -42.97
C HIS A 528 -11.89 26.31 -42.34
N GLN A 529 -10.91 25.68 -43.01
CA GLN A 529 -10.13 24.58 -42.42
C GLN A 529 -9.27 25.06 -41.26
N TRP A 530 -8.60 26.21 -41.40
CA TRP A 530 -7.81 26.79 -40.32
C TRP A 530 -8.66 27.22 -39.12
N GLN A 531 -9.85 27.78 -39.37
CA GLN A 531 -10.81 28.11 -38.32
C GLN A 531 -11.37 26.85 -37.63
N LEU A 532 -11.64 25.78 -38.37
CA LEU A 532 -12.02 24.47 -37.81
C LEU A 532 -10.90 23.89 -36.94
N LEU A 533 -9.66 23.87 -37.43
CA LEU A 533 -8.50 23.40 -36.68
C LEU A 533 -8.32 24.14 -35.36
N ARG A 534 -8.36 25.49 -35.37
CA ARG A 534 -8.28 26.27 -34.12
C ARG A 534 -9.47 26.07 -33.19
N ALA A 535 -10.67 25.77 -33.71
CA ALA A 535 -11.82 25.42 -32.89
C ALA A 535 -11.68 24.03 -32.24
N LEU A 536 -11.10 23.05 -32.97
CA LEU A 536 -10.77 21.73 -32.43
C LEU A 536 -9.64 21.80 -31.40
N GLU A 537 -8.56 22.52 -31.69
CA GLU A 537 -7.43 22.77 -30.77
C GLU A 537 -7.92 23.42 -29.47
N ALA A 538 -8.72 24.50 -29.55
CA ALA A 538 -9.30 25.15 -28.39
C ALA A 538 -10.18 24.21 -27.57
N ARG A 539 -10.94 23.31 -28.22
CA ARG A 539 -11.79 22.32 -27.54
C ARG A 539 -10.99 21.17 -26.93
N VAL A 540 -9.91 20.71 -27.57
CA VAL A 540 -8.95 19.75 -26.98
C VAL A 540 -8.33 20.34 -25.71
N MET A 541 -7.93 21.62 -25.75
CA MET A 541 -7.39 22.31 -24.57
C MET A 541 -8.44 22.52 -23.47
N GLU A 542 -9.69 22.85 -23.82
CA GLU A 542 -10.79 22.98 -22.84
C GLU A 542 -11.11 21.65 -22.14
N GLU A 543 -11.31 20.56 -22.90
CA GLU A 543 -11.62 19.25 -22.31
C GLU A 543 -10.40 18.63 -21.60
N ALA A 544 -9.16 18.95 -22.02
CA ALA A 544 -7.96 18.60 -21.26
C ALA A 544 -7.91 19.31 -19.90
N GLY A 545 -8.18 20.62 -19.84
CA GLY A 545 -8.25 21.37 -18.59
C GLY A 545 -9.36 20.85 -17.66
N ARG A 546 -10.56 20.59 -18.19
CA ARG A 546 -11.68 19.98 -17.44
C ARG A 546 -11.33 18.59 -16.89
N LEU A 547 -10.64 17.77 -17.68
CA LEU A 547 -10.17 16.45 -17.24
C LEU A 547 -9.11 16.57 -16.15
N GLU A 548 -8.20 17.55 -16.24
CA GLU A 548 -7.19 17.80 -15.20
C GLU A 548 -7.83 18.27 -13.89
N GLU A 549 -8.75 19.25 -13.94
CA GLU A 549 -9.49 19.74 -12.77
C GLU A 549 -10.25 18.62 -12.06
N GLU A 550 -10.97 17.76 -12.80
CA GLU A 550 -11.70 16.63 -12.22
C GLU A 550 -10.77 15.50 -11.75
N ALA A 551 -9.65 15.27 -12.43
CA ALA A 551 -8.63 14.32 -11.97
C ALA A 551 -8.03 14.79 -10.64
N GLN A 552 -7.63 16.06 -10.53
CA GLN A 552 -7.15 16.66 -9.28
C GLN A 552 -8.23 16.60 -8.18
N GLN A 553 -9.50 16.91 -8.49
CA GLN A 553 -10.60 16.83 -7.52
C GLN A 553 -10.87 15.40 -7.05
N THR A 554 -10.89 14.43 -7.97
CA THR A 554 -11.14 13.01 -7.68
C THR A 554 -10.01 12.42 -6.84
N ARG A 555 -8.77 12.68 -7.26
CA ARG A 555 -7.53 12.34 -6.53
C ARG A 555 -7.58 12.90 -5.11
N LEU A 556 -7.87 14.20 -4.94
CA LEU A 556 -7.98 14.83 -3.63
C LEU A 556 -9.09 14.21 -2.78
N GLN A 557 -10.26 13.92 -3.35
CA GLN A 557 -11.38 13.30 -2.63
C GLN A 557 -11.03 11.89 -2.12
N LEU A 558 -10.35 11.09 -2.92
CA LEU A 558 -10.02 9.71 -2.57
C LEU A 558 -8.77 9.62 -1.68
N GLN A 559 -7.78 10.51 -1.86
CA GLN A 559 -6.67 10.68 -0.91
C GLN A 559 -7.18 11.12 0.48
N GLN A 560 -8.22 11.97 0.55
CA GLN A 560 -8.88 12.31 1.82
C GLN A 560 -9.59 11.10 2.46
N GLN A 561 -10.13 10.17 1.68
CA GLN A 561 -10.68 8.92 2.21
C GLN A 561 -9.57 8.01 2.74
N LEU A 562 -8.49 7.80 1.98
CA LEU A 562 -7.32 7.02 2.45
C LEU A 562 -6.71 7.61 3.74
N LEU A 563 -6.64 8.94 3.86
CA LEU A 563 -6.19 9.63 5.07
C LEU A 563 -7.15 9.47 6.27
N ALA A 564 -8.45 9.35 6.03
CA ALA A 564 -9.44 9.08 7.09
C ALA A 564 -9.36 7.61 7.56
N GLU A 565 -9.35 6.67 6.61
CA GLU A 565 -9.18 5.23 6.88
C GLU A 565 -7.85 4.95 7.61
N ALA A 566 -6.76 5.62 7.21
CA ALA A 566 -5.48 5.55 7.92
C ALA A 566 -5.53 6.12 9.34
N GLN A 567 -6.30 7.18 9.60
CA GLN A 567 -6.50 7.72 10.96
C GLN A 567 -7.32 6.77 11.84
N GLU A 568 -8.26 6.02 11.27
CA GLU A 568 -9.05 5.02 12.00
C GLU A 568 -8.22 3.79 12.34
N VAL A 569 -7.43 3.29 11.40
CA VAL A 569 -6.41 2.26 11.66
C VAL A 569 -5.38 2.74 12.69
N GLY A 570 -4.91 3.98 12.60
CA GLY A 570 -4.01 4.59 13.60
C GLY A 570 -4.62 4.64 15.02
N ARG A 571 -5.93 4.85 15.15
CA ARG A 571 -6.65 4.76 16.44
C ARG A 571 -6.71 3.33 16.97
N LEU A 572 -6.85 2.32 16.12
CA LEU A 572 -6.80 0.91 16.53
C LEU A 572 -5.39 0.56 17.05
N LEU A 573 -4.35 0.97 16.32
CA LEU A 573 -2.95 0.83 16.74
C LEU A 573 -2.65 1.52 18.08
N GLN A 574 -3.19 2.72 18.30
CA GLN A 574 -3.05 3.45 19.57
C GLN A 574 -3.78 2.72 20.72
N GLN A 575 -5.03 2.31 20.54
CA GLN A 575 -5.80 1.57 21.56
C GLN A 575 -5.13 0.26 21.95
N HIS A 576 -4.50 -0.41 21.00
CA HIS A 576 -3.70 -1.61 21.26
C HIS A 576 -2.46 -1.28 22.11
N ALA A 577 -1.65 -0.31 21.69
CA ALA A 577 -0.44 0.08 22.43
C ALA A 577 -0.76 0.53 23.87
N GLU A 578 -1.83 1.31 24.07
CA GLU A 578 -2.32 1.72 25.39
C GLU A 578 -2.73 0.52 26.26
N ARG A 579 -3.39 -0.49 25.68
CA ARG A 579 -3.77 -1.74 26.35
C ARG A 579 -2.55 -2.55 26.76
N ALA A 580 -1.59 -2.75 25.85
CA ALA A 580 -0.36 -3.51 26.10
C ALA A 580 0.51 -2.86 27.19
N ILE A 581 0.69 -1.53 27.12
CA ILE A 581 1.36 -0.73 28.16
C ILE A 581 0.63 -0.86 29.51
N GLY A 582 -0.70 -0.73 29.52
CA GLY A 582 -1.51 -0.86 30.73
C GLY A 582 -1.38 -2.23 31.39
N GLN A 583 -1.40 -3.31 30.60
CA GLN A 583 -1.18 -4.68 31.08
C GLN A 583 0.24 -4.88 31.65
N ALA A 584 1.27 -4.36 30.98
CA ALA A 584 2.65 -4.48 31.44
C ALA A 584 2.88 -3.74 32.77
N LEU A 585 2.36 -2.51 32.91
CA LEU A 585 2.41 -1.74 34.16
C LEU A 585 1.63 -2.42 35.30
N LEU A 586 0.45 -2.98 35.01
CA LEU A 586 -0.34 -3.77 35.96
C LEU A 586 0.42 -5.02 36.43
N GLY A 587 1.08 -5.71 35.49
CA GLY A 587 1.93 -6.86 35.77
C GLY A 587 3.13 -6.50 36.64
N HIS A 588 3.81 -5.38 36.36
CA HIS A 588 4.88 -4.87 37.20
C HIS A 588 4.41 -4.55 38.63
N ALA A 589 3.31 -3.82 38.78
CA ALA A 589 2.76 -3.46 40.10
C ALA A 589 2.41 -4.71 40.94
N ARG A 590 1.79 -5.73 40.32
CA ARG A 590 1.52 -7.04 40.95
C ARG A 590 2.79 -7.79 41.34
N ASN A 591 3.84 -7.74 40.52
CA ASN A 591 5.12 -8.37 40.79
C ASN A 591 5.92 -7.64 41.89
N ALA A 592 5.83 -6.32 41.99
CA ALA A 592 6.41 -5.55 43.09
C ALA A 592 5.70 -5.88 44.41
N ALA A 593 4.36 -5.88 44.43
CA ALA A 593 3.55 -6.17 45.61
C ALA A 593 3.62 -7.63 46.09
N THR A 594 4.10 -8.56 45.26
CA THR A 594 4.36 -9.96 45.67
C THR A 594 5.81 -10.19 46.09
N LYS A 595 6.80 -9.49 45.49
CA LYS A 595 8.21 -9.55 45.91
C LYS A 595 8.44 -9.05 47.34
N SER A 596 7.69 -8.04 47.79
CA SER A 596 7.72 -7.56 49.18
C SER A 596 7.13 -8.56 50.20
N ARG A 597 6.53 -9.67 49.74
CA ARG A 597 5.91 -10.72 50.56
C ARG A 597 6.62 -12.08 50.37
N ALA A 598 7.94 -12.07 50.51
CA ALA A 598 8.81 -13.22 50.27
C ALA A 598 8.57 -14.38 51.27
N LYS A 599 8.07 -15.50 50.74
CA LYS A 599 7.59 -16.68 51.48
C LYS A 599 8.56 -17.24 52.52
N ASP A 600 9.84 -17.39 52.15
CA ASP A 600 10.86 -18.05 52.97
C ASP A 600 11.03 -17.41 54.35
N ARG A 601 10.70 -16.11 54.46
CA ARG A 601 10.76 -15.34 55.71
C ARG A 601 9.61 -15.68 56.66
N ASP A 602 8.42 -15.98 56.13
CA ASP A 602 7.22 -16.29 56.93
C ASP A 602 7.25 -17.72 57.48
N ASP A 603 7.89 -18.67 56.77
CA ASP A 603 8.10 -20.03 57.28
C ASP A 603 9.16 -20.05 58.39
N PHE A 604 10.29 -19.35 58.22
CA PHE A 604 11.28 -19.18 59.29
C PHE A 604 10.69 -18.48 60.54
N LYS A 605 9.90 -17.42 60.34
CA LYS A 605 9.17 -16.74 61.45
C LYS A 605 8.24 -17.69 62.20
N ARG A 606 7.58 -18.62 61.51
CA ARG A 606 6.67 -19.59 62.13
C ARG A 606 7.42 -20.56 63.03
N THR A 607 8.50 -21.18 62.53
CA THR A 607 9.35 -22.08 63.33
C THR A 607 10.04 -21.35 64.49
N LEU A 608 10.43 -20.09 64.32
CA LEU A 608 10.94 -19.27 65.42
C LEU A 608 9.86 -18.97 66.47
N MET A 609 8.62 -18.70 66.05
CA MET A 609 7.50 -18.46 66.97
C MET A 609 7.12 -19.73 67.75
N GLU A 610 7.09 -20.88 67.08
CA GLU A 610 6.86 -22.20 67.69
C GLU A 610 7.94 -22.48 68.76
N ALA A 611 9.21 -22.40 68.38
CA ALA A 611 10.34 -22.60 69.31
C ALA A 611 10.40 -21.56 70.45
N ALA A 612 9.93 -20.33 70.23
CA ALA A 612 9.84 -19.31 71.28
C ALA A 612 8.68 -19.55 72.27
N VAL A 613 7.62 -20.24 71.86
CA VAL A 613 6.51 -20.65 72.74
C VAL A 613 6.86 -21.91 73.53
N GLU A 614 7.62 -22.84 72.94
CA GLU A 614 8.09 -24.06 73.61
C GLU A 614 9.29 -23.84 74.56
N SER A 615 10.02 -22.73 74.42
CA SER A 615 11.23 -22.46 75.19
C SER A 615 10.95 -21.98 76.62
N VAL A 616 11.33 -22.81 77.59
CA VAL A 616 11.28 -22.53 79.05
C VAL A 616 12.02 -21.24 79.46
N TYR A 617 12.92 -20.72 78.62
CA TYR A 617 13.68 -19.49 78.88
C TYR A 617 12.97 -18.20 78.40
N VAL A 618 11.91 -18.32 77.59
CA VAL A 618 11.17 -17.17 77.04
C VAL A 618 10.09 -16.73 78.03
N THR A 619 10.39 -15.70 78.83
CA THR A 619 9.43 -15.14 79.79
C THR A 619 8.56 -14.06 79.15
N SER A 620 7.29 -13.98 79.56
CA SER A 620 6.34 -12.95 79.11
C SER A 620 6.86 -11.52 79.33
N ALA A 621 7.54 -11.28 80.45
CA ALA A 621 8.20 -9.99 80.75
C ALA A 621 9.43 -9.72 79.85
N GLY A 622 10.11 -10.76 79.34
CA GLY A 622 11.16 -10.63 78.34
C GLY A 622 10.61 -10.24 76.98
N VAL A 623 9.63 -11.01 76.47
CA VAL A 623 8.96 -10.73 75.19
C VAL A 623 8.28 -9.36 75.22
N GLY A 624 7.60 -8.99 76.31
CA GLY A 624 6.96 -7.68 76.46
C GLY A 624 7.95 -6.51 76.34
N ARG A 625 9.19 -6.66 76.83
CA ARG A 625 10.25 -5.65 76.64
C ARG A 625 10.73 -5.59 75.19
N LEU A 626 10.97 -6.73 74.53
CA LEU A 626 11.37 -6.77 73.12
C LEU A 626 10.32 -6.12 72.22
N VAL A 627 9.04 -6.47 72.41
CA VAL A 627 7.92 -5.93 71.64
C VAL A 627 7.78 -4.42 71.87
N HIS A 628 7.93 -3.95 73.11
CA HIS A 628 7.88 -2.51 73.40
C HIS A 628 9.07 -1.75 72.78
N ALA A 629 10.29 -2.29 72.85
CA ALA A 629 11.47 -1.71 72.22
C ALA A 629 11.33 -1.64 70.67
N TYR A 630 10.83 -2.72 70.06
CA TYR A 630 10.56 -2.79 68.63
C TYR A 630 9.53 -1.75 68.17
N TYR A 631 8.41 -1.58 68.89
CA TYR A 631 7.43 -0.54 68.58
C TYR A 631 7.97 0.88 68.80
N GLN A 632 8.82 1.12 69.82
CA GLN A 632 9.51 2.40 69.97
C GLN A 632 10.47 2.68 68.80
N GLN A 633 11.22 1.66 68.36
CA GLN A 633 12.17 1.77 67.24
C GLN A 633 11.45 2.03 65.91
N ILE A 634 10.36 1.33 65.62
CA ILE A 634 9.50 1.62 64.45
C ILE A 634 8.93 3.03 64.54
N GLY A 635 8.36 3.43 65.69
CA GLY A 635 7.79 4.76 65.88
C GLY A 635 8.81 5.87 65.57
N LYS A 636 10.05 5.69 66.02
CA LYS A 636 11.15 6.60 65.70
C LYS A 636 11.51 6.58 64.21
N VAL A 637 11.66 5.40 63.58
CA VAL A 637 11.97 5.28 62.14
C VAL A 637 10.88 5.90 61.26
N MET A 638 9.62 5.76 61.65
CA MET A 638 8.48 6.40 60.97
C MET A 638 8.52 7.92 61.10
N GLN A 639 8.69 8.46 62.31
CA GLN A 639 8.81 9.91 62.52
C GLN A 639 10.01 10.49 61.75
N ASP A 640 11.17 9.84 61.84
CA ASP A 640 12.39 10.17 61.09
C ASP A 640 12.13 10.24 59.57
N HIS A 641 11.33 9.32 59.01
CA HIS A 641 10.97 9.30 57.59
C HIS A 641 9.93 10.37 57.22
N GLU A 642 8.93 10.59 58.07
CA GLU A 642 7.95 11.67 57.87
C GLU A 642 8.64 13.03 57.86
N GLU A 643 9.53 13.31 58.82
CA GLU A 643 10.29 14.57 58.88
C GLU A 643 11.17 14.76 57.64
N ARG A 644 11.91 13.73 57.19
CA ARG A 644 12.71 13.77 55.95
C ARG A 644 11.84 14.03 54.71
N THR A 645 10.69 13.38 54.63
CA THR A 645 9.73 13.56 53.52
C THR A 645 9.14 14.97 53.52
N LEU A 646 8.84 15.53 54.68
CA LEU A 646 8.32 16.88 54.85
C LEU A 646 9.38 17.94 54.52
N GLN A 647 10.65 17.71 54.90
CA GLN A 647 11.79 18.53 54.49
C GLN A 647 11.99 18.49 52.97
N HIS A 648 12.08 17.30 52.36
CA HIS A 648 12.27 17.15 50.93
C HIS A 648 11.12 17.79 50.10
N ARG A 649 9.87 17.66 50.57
CA ARG A 649 8.70 18.32 49.97
C ARG A 649 8.81 19.85 50.00
N LYS A 650 9.38 20.44 51.07
CA LYS A 650 9.66 21.89 51.14
C LYS A 650 10.73 22.30 50.14
N THR A 651 11.82 21.53 50.01
CA THR A 651 12.90 21.79 49.04
C THR A 651 12.37 21.79 47.60
N LEU A 652 11.64 20.74 47.19
CA LEU A 652 11.00 20.65 45.86
C LEU A 652 10.02 21.82 45.58
N GLN A 653 9.35 22.33 46.61
CA GLN A 653 8.45 23.48 46.47
C GLN A 653 9.22 24.79 46.27
N GLY A 654 10.34 24.97 46.97
CA GLY A 654 11.28 26.08 46.74
C GLY A 654 11.87 26.03 45.34
N GLU A 655 12.40 24.88 44.92
CA GLU A 655 12.98 24.66 43.58
C GLU A 655 11.98 24.96 42.45
N ARG A 656 10.71 24.53 42.58
CA ARG A 656 9.64 24.89 41.64
C ARG A 656 9.41 26.40 41.58
N THR A 657 9.44 27.07 42.72
CA THR A 657 9.21 28.52 42.82
C THR A 657 10.36 29.33 42.22
N GLU A 658 11.60 28.91 42.43
CA GLU A 658 12.78 29.56 41.81
C GLU A 658 12.91 29.26 40.32
N ASN A 659 12.65 28.03 39.86
CA ASN A 659 12.62 27.72 38.43
C ASN A 659 11.54 28.54 37.68
N TYR A 660 10.38 28.76 38.30
CA TYR A 660 9.36 29.64 37.75
C TYR A 660 9.86 31.09 37.63
N LYS A 661 10.42 31.66 38.71
CA LYS A 661 11.02 33.01 38.71
C LYS A 661 12.13 33.18 37.68
N LEU A 662 13.00 32.18 37.52
CA LEU A 662 14.09 32.17 36.53
C LEU A 662 13.53 32.15 35.10
N ARG A 663 12.51 31.34 34.82
CA ARG A 663 11.83 31.30 33.52
C ARG A 663 11.11 32.63 33.21
N THR A 664 10.45 33.27 34.18
CA THR A 664 9.83 34.58 33.99
C THR A 664 10.87 35.67 33.64
N LYS A 665 12.08 35.58 34.20
CA LYS A 665 13.20 36.50 33.85
C LYS A 665 13.76 36.24 32.45
N GLN A 666 13.87 34.97 32.02
CA GLN A 666 14.35 34.63 30.68
C GLN A 666 13.33 34.94 29.56
N GLY A 667 12.03 34.84 29.84
CA GLY A 667 10.97 35.06 28.84
C GLY A 667 10.73 36.52 28.41
N LEU A 668 11.46 37.49 28.96
CA LEU A 668 11.29 38.93 28.71
C LEU A 668 12.32 39.54 27.74
N GLY A 669 13.23 38.74 27.19
CA GLY A 669 14.45 39.21 26.51
C GLY A 669 14.47 39.09 24.98
N GLU A 670 13.43 39.49 24.24
CA GLU A 670 13.50 39.58 22.77
C GLU A 670 12.50 40.62 22.20
N PRO A 671 12.94 41.80 21.74
CA PRO A 671 12.05 42.78 21.10
C PRO A 671 11.73 42.39 19.66
N SER A 672 10.45 42.36 19.31
CA SER A 672 9.97 41.99 17.96
C SER A 672 10.39 43.01 16.89
N SER A 673 11.40 42.69 16.09
CA SER A 673 11.81 43.49 14.93
C SER A 673 10.79 43.42 13.79
N GLY A 674 9.84 44.36 13.76
CA GLY A 674 8.89 44.48 12.65
C GLY A 674 9.48 45.24 11.46
N SER A 675 9.63 44.57 10.31
CA SER A 675 9.83 45.24 9.02
C SER A 675 8.48 45.40 8.29
N PRO A 676 8.15 46.58 7.74
CA PRO A 676 6.99 46.73 6.88
C PRO A 676 7.25 46.11 5.50
N VAL A 677 6.26 45.43 4.94
CA VAL A 677 6.24 45.01 3.53
C VAL A 677 4.90 45.45 2.96
N ALA A 678 4.93 46.25 1.89
CA ALA A 678 3.75 46.57 1.09
C ALA A 678 3.59 45.50 0.01
N GLY A 679 2.38 44.94 -0.10
CA GLY A 679 2.05 43.82 -0.98
C GLY A 679 0.55 43.52 -0.93
N GLY A 680 0.02 42.85 -1.94
CA GLY A 680 -1.42 42.75 -2.18
C GLY A 680 -2.20 41.96 -1.12
N ALA A 681 -3.53 42.11 -1.10
CA ALA A 681 -4.41 41.43 -0.14
C ALA A 681 -4.26 39.88 -0.14
N GLY A 682 -3.94 39.28 -1.29
CA GLY A 682 -3.64 37.84 -1.39
C GLY A 682 -2.31 37.44 -0.75
N GLU A 683 -1.29 38.29 -0.82
CA GLU A 683 0.01 38.07 -0.17
C GLU A 683 -0.11 38.25 1.34
N ALA A 684 -0.88 39.24 1.79
CA ALA A 684 -1.17 39.45 3.20
C ALA A 684 -1.78 38.19 3.85
N CYS A 685 -2.70 37.50 3.18
CA CYS A 685 -3.30 36.27 3.71
C CYS A 685 -2.29 35.10 3.80
N LYS A 686 -1.41 34.94 2.80
CA LYS A 686 -0.32 33.93 2.82
C LYS A 686 0.72 34.26 3.91
N ALA A 687 1.11 35.53 4.04
CA ALA A 687 2.04 35.99 5.07
C ALA A 687 1.47 35.85 6.48
N VAL A 688 0.16 36.07 6.67
CA VAL A 688 -0.54 35.79 7.94
C VAL A 688 -0.55 34.29 8.24
N HIS A 689 -0.85 33.42 7.28
CA HIS A 689 -0.77 31.96 7.48
C HIS A 689 0.66 31.51 7.82
N GLN A 690 1.68 32.03 7.14
CA GLN A 690 3.09 31.72 7.43
C GLN A 690 3.50 32.22 8.83
N ARG A 691 3.08 33.42 9.24
CA ARG A 691 3.30 33.92 10.61
C ARG A 691 2.56 33.10 11.66
N LEU A 692 1.33 32.69 11.38
CA LEU A 692 0.54 31.85 12.29
C LEU A 692 1.17 30.47 12.44
N ALA A 693 1.59 29.82 11.34
CA ALA A 693 2.32 28.56 11.36
C ALA A 693 3.70 28.68 12.05
N ALA A 694 4.42 29.80 11.87
CA ALA A 694 5.67 30.06 12.58
C ALA A 694 5.47 30.31 14.08
N GLN A 695 4.41 31.03 14.48
CA GLN A 695 4.02 31.17 15.89
C GLN A 695 3.56 29.85 16.48
N GLN A 696 2.80 29.04 15.73
CA GLN A 696 2.36 27.71 16.15
C GLN A 696 3.56 26.77 16.33
N LYS A 697 4.55 26.78 15.42
CA LYS A 697 5.83 26.07 15.60
C LYS A 697 6.63 26.59 16.80
N LYS A 698 6.76 27.92 17.01
CA LYS A 698 7.44 28.50 18.19
C LYS A 698 6.72 28.13 19.49
N PHE A 699 5.38 28.12 19.50
CA PHE A 699 4.56 27.71 20.64
C PHE A 699 4.65 26.20 20.92
N LEU A 700 4.57 25.34 19.90
CA LEU A 700 4.75 23.90 20.02
C LEU A 700 6.16 23.54 20.52
N ALA A 701 7.20 24.22 20.05
CA ALA A 701 8.56 24.07 20.56
C ALA A 701 8.67 24.49 22.04
N GLN A 702 8.11 25.65 22.42
CA GLN A 702 8.06 26.11 23.81
C GLN A 702 7.24 25.19 24.73
N PHE A 703 6.14 24.62 24.22
CA PHE A 703 5.31 23.64 24.91
C PHE A 703 6.04 22.32 25.09
N THR A 704 6.69 21.80 24.04
CA THR A 704 7.51 20.58 24.10
C THR A 704 8.66 20.75 25.09
N MET A 705 9.39 21.86 25.05
CA MET A 705 10.40 22.21 26.04
C MET A 705 9.82 22.27 27.46
N HIS A 706 8.63 22.87 27.64
CA HIS A 706 7.96 22.93 28.94
C HIS A 706 7.53 21.55 29.45
N GLN A 707 7.04 20.66 28.58
CA GLN A 707 6.69 19.28 28.96
C GLN A 707 7.94 18.47 29.29
N GLN A 708 9.06 18.66 28.57
CA GLN A 708 10.34 18.03 28.88
C GLN A 708 10.84 18.48 30.26
N THR A 709 10.92 19.79 30.54
CA THR A 709 11.30 20.29 31.87
C THR A 709 10.38 19.77 32.99
N ARG A 710 9.07 19.65 32.72
CA ARG A 710 8.11 19.06 33.66
C ARG A 710 8.38 17.57 33.90
N LEU A 711 8.64 16.80 32.84
CA LEU A 711 8.97 15.38 32.91
C LEU A 711 10.24 15.17 33.73
N ASP A 712 11.29 15.95 33.49
CA ASP A 712 12.57 15.81 34.19
C ASP A 712 12.44 16.13 35.69
N ALA A 713 11.69 17.19 36.04
CA ALA A 713 11.35 17.49 37.43
C ALA A 713 10.48 16.41 38.10
N TRP A 714 9.62 15.71 37.34
CA TRP A 714 8.89 14.54 37.83
C TRP A 714 9.78 13.30 37.98
N LYS A 715 10.70 13.04 37.04
CA LYS A 715 11.68 11.95 37.11
C LYS A 715 12.66 12.14 38.27
N GLN A 716 13.09 13.38 38.55
CA GLN A 716 13.86 13.72 39.75
C GLN A 716 13.07 13.47 41.04
N LYS A 717 11.81 13.94 41.10
CA LYS A 717 10.94 13.72 42.26
C LYS A 717 10.66 12.22 42.51
N ALA A 718 10.44 11.43 41.46
CA ALA A 718 10.24 9.98 41.59
C ALA A 718 11.47 9.34 42.23
N ARG A 719 12.65 9.49 41.62
CA ARG A 719 13.93 8.96 42.14
C ARG A 719 14.21 9.32 43.60
N ALA A 720 13.83 10.52 44.04
CA ALA A 720 14.01 10.96 45.42
C ALA A 720 13.00 10.32 46.40
N VAL A 721 11.75 10.11 45.97
CA VAL A 721 10.75 9.32 46.71
C VAL A 721 11.16 7.84 46.77
N ASP A 722 11.64 7.27 45.67
CA ASP A 722 12.13 5.89 45.60
C ASP A 722 13.32 5.69 46.55
N HIS A 723 14.25 6.66 46.61
CA HIS A 723 15.38 6.63 47.54
C HIS A 723 14.94 6.73 49.02
N LEU A 724 13.97 7.59 49.35
CA LEU A 724 13.41 7.70 50.69
C LEU A 724 12.61 6.44 51.09
N GLY A 725 11.94 5.80 50.13
CA GLY A 725 11.23 4.53 50.31
C GLY A 725 12.20 3.38 50.56
N ALA A 726 13.22 3.21 49.73
CA ALA A 726 14.27 2.21 49.93
C ALA A 726 15.05 2.42 51.25
N GLN A 727 15.28 3.67 51.67
CA GLN A 727 15.87 3.97 52.97
C GLN A 727 14.93 3.55 54.12
N LEU A 728 13.63 3.85 54.05
CA LEU A 728 12.65 3.41 55.04
C LEU A 728 12.58 1.87 55.11
N GLU A 729 12.48 1.21 53.95
CA GLU A 729 12.45 -0.25 53.86
C GLU A 729 13.70 -0.86 54.49
N THR A 730 14.89 -0.32 54.21
CA THR A 730 16.14 -0.77 54.85
C THR A 730 16.08 -0.60 56.37
N GLN A 731 15.64 0.56 56.88
CA GLN A 731 15.57 0.83 58.33
C GLN A 731 14.51 -0.02 59.05
N LEU A 732 13.41 -0.37 58.38
CA LEU A 732 12.40 -1.30 58.90
C LEU A 732 12.91 -2.76 58.87
N GLN A 733 13.58 -3.18 57.79
CA GLN A 733 14.22 -4.49 57.71
C GLN A 733 15.31 -4.67 58.77
N GLU A 734 16.14 -3.63 59.03
CA GLU A 734 17.13 -3.61 60.11
C GLU A 734 16.47 -3.76 61.49
N ALA A 735 15.40 -3.01 61.78
CA ALA A 735 14.68 -3.09 63.06
C ALA A 735 14.01 -4.46 63.27
N GLU A 736 13.38 -5.01 62.24
CA GLU A 736 12.72 -6.32 62.28
C GLU A 736 13.74 -7.45 62.39
N GLN A 737 14.88 -7.35 61.71
CA GLN A 737 15.98 -8.32 61.83
C GLN A 737 16.63 -8.27 63.22
N GLY A 738 16.76 -7.08 63.83
CA GLY A 738 17.17 -6.91 65.22
C GLY A 738 16.25 -7.67 66.18
N PHE A 739 14.94 -7.36 66.14
CA PHE A 739 13.91 -8.04 66.93
C PHE A 739 13.92 -9.57 66.75
N ILE A 740 14.00 -10.06 65.49
CA ILE A 740 14.10 -11.49 65.17
C ILE A 740 15.36 -12.12 65.81
N SER A 741 16.50 -11.42 65.75
CA SER A 741 17.76 -11.95 66.30
C SER A 741 17.77 -12.01 67.83
N GLU A 742 17.19 -11.01 68.52
CA GLU A 742 17.07 -11.01 69.98
C GLU A 742 16.03 -12.04 70.46
N LEU A 743 14.92 -12.20 69.74
CA LEU A 743 13.93 -13.26 70.01
C LEU A 743 14.52 -14.66 69.83
N ALA A 744 15.31 -14.89 68.77
CA ALA A 744 16.03 -16.14 68.56
C ALA A 744 17.09 -16.41 69.64
N ALA A 745 17.76 -15.37 70.15
CA ALA A 745 18.70 -15.48 71.26
C ALA A 745 18.00 -15.88 72.58
N LEU A 746 16.80 -15.34 72.87
CA LEU A 746 15.98 -15.77 74.01
C LEU A 746 15.47 -17.22 73.85
N ALA A 747 15.03 -17.58 72.65
CA ALA A 747 14.56 -18.93 72.33
C ALA A 747 15.70 -19.97 72.23
N ARG A 748 16.97 -19.52 72.11
CA ARG A 748 18.18 -20.32 71.84
C ARG A 748 18.17 -21.06 70.49
N VAL A 749 17.48 -20.51 69.49
CA VAL A 749 17.42 -21.07 68.14
C VAL A 749 18.67 -20.66 67.35
N PRO A 750 19.41 -21.59 66.71
CA PRO A 750 20.54 -21.25 65.85
C PRO A 750 20.09 -20.41 64.64
N LEU A 751 20.58 -19.17 64.55
CA LEU A 751 20.35 -18.31 63.39
C LEU A 751 21.21 -18.78 62.20
N PRO A 752 20.64 -19.06 61.01
CA PRO A 752 21.44 -19.19 59.81
C PRO A 752 22.11 -17.85 59.48
N GLN A 753 23.41 -17.85 59.22
CA GLN A 753 24.15 -16.63 58.91
C GLN A 753 23.73 -16.06 57.54
N SER A 754 22.84 -15.07 57.54
CA SER A 754 22.62 -14.21 56.39
C SER A 754 23.90 -13.41 56.10
N ARG A 755 24.32 -13.40 54.82
CA ARG A 755 25.59 -12.78 54.41
C ARG A 755 25.49 -11.24 54.44
N LEU A 756 25.93 -10.64 55.55
CA LEU A 756 26.10 -9.19 55.65
C LEU A 756 27.20 -8.69 54.70
N LEU A 757 26.79 -7.97 53.64
CA LEU A 757 27.69 -7.13 52.85
C LEU A 757 27.96 -5.82 53.65
N PRO A 758 29.23 -5.47 53.93
CA PRO A 758 29.54 -4.36 54.85
C PRO A 758 29.35 -2.98 54.21
N SER A 759 28.17 -2.38 54.41
CA SER A 759 27.89 -0.99 54.03
C SER A 759 28.69 0.00 54.90
N LYS A 760 29.85 0.45 54.41
CA LYS A 760 30.63 1.53 55.05
C LYS A 760 30.10 2.90 54.60
N ARG A 761 29.28 3.55 55.44
CA ARG A 761 29.02 5.00 55.35
C ARG A 761 30.09 5.75 56.19
N GLY A 762 30.73 6.76 55.61
CA GLY A 762 32.02 7.29 56.09
C GLY A 762 31.95 8.42 57.14
N LEU A 763 33.15 8.79 57.62
CA LEU A 763 33.45 9.98 58.43
C LEU A 763 34.64 10.72 57.78
N SER A 764 34.65 12.06 57.86
CA SER A 764 35.48 12.90 57.00
C SER A 764 36.37 13.87 57.79
N GLU A 765 37.68 13.86 57.51
CA GLU A 765 38.66 14.93 57.78
C GLU A 765 38.89 15.36 59.25
N LYS A 766 39.98 16.00 59.69
CA LYS A 766 41.26 16.57 59.16
C LYS A 766 42.20 16.72 60.41
N PRO A 767 43.44 17.29 60.36
CA PRO A 767 44.45 17.38 59.30
C PRO A 767 45.82 16.78 59.76
N VAL A 768 46.87 16.79 58.91
CA VAL A 768 48.24 16.41 59.31
C VAL A 768 49.29 17.44 58.85
N ARG A 769 50.16 17.88 59.78
CA ARG A 769 51.41 18.62 59.51
C ARG A 769 52.45 18.35 60.61
N THR A 770 53.59 17.71 60.29
CA THR A 770 54.96 18.24 60.56
C THR A 770 56.06 17.33 59.99
N ARG A 771 57.31 17.83 60.00
CA ARG A 771 58.48 17.40 59.20
C ARG A 771 59.43 16.41 59.90
N ARG A 772 60.37 15.86 59.08
CA ARG A 772 61.69 15.20 59.39
C ARG A 772 61.59 13.72 59.82
N LYS A 773 62.49 12.80 59.41
CA LYS A 773 63.77 12.88 58.63
C LYS A 773 63.97 11.62 57.74
N LYS A 774 64.72 11.76 56.63
CA LYS A 774 65.41 10.69 55.83
C LYS A 774 66.91 10.64 56.27
N PRO A 775 67.87 9.82 55.71
CA PRO A 775 67.90 8.95 54.50
C PRO A 775 68.58 7.55 54.77
N PRO A 776 69.36 6.89 53.86
CA PRO A 776 69.13 6.23 52.54
C PRO A 776 69.54 4.69 52.61
N PRO A 777 70.02 3.92 51.58
CA PRO A 777 70.18 4.17 50.12
C PRO A 777 69.86 3.04 49.08
N ARG A 778 69.61 3.47 47.82
CA ARG A 778 70.02 2.86 46.52
C ARG A 778 69.40 1.50 46.08
N GLU A 779 69.35 1.13 44.78
CA GLU A 779 69.79 1.81 43.54
C GLU A 779 68.80 1.59 42.35
N LYS A 780 68.96 2.43 41.33
CA LYS A 780 68.31 2.62 40.00
C LYS A 780 68.10 1.35 39.12
N GLY A 781 67.28 1.38 38.06
CA GLY A 781 66.34 2.42 37.59
C GLY A 781 66.14 2.50 36.05
N ASP A 782 65.05 3.16 35.63
CA ASP A 782 64.66 3.55 34.25
C ASP A 782 65.44 4.84 33.79
N PRO A 783 65.03 5.70 32.81
CA PRO A 783 63.90 5.70 31.84
C PRO A 783 64.28 6.20 30.41
N VAL A 784 63.29 6.62 29.59
CA VAL A 784 63.10 8.03 29.12
C VAL A 784 61.81 8.18 28.26
N GLY A 785 61.04 9.26 28.48
CA GLY A 785 59.91 9.75 27.64
C GLY A 785 60.27 11.09 26.96
N PRO A 786 59.43 12.16 26.93
CA PRO A 786 58.03 12.36 27.34
C PRO A 786 57.10 12.49 26.08
N THR A 787 56.09 13.37 25.84
CA THR A 787 55.52 14.58 26.48
C THR A 787 54.06 14.82 26.02
N ASP A 788 53.39 15.84 26.57
CA ASP A 788 51.99 16.26 26.38
C ASP A 788 51.69 17.17 25.16
N ASP A 789 50.39 17.52 25.05
CA ASP A 789 49.76 18.78 24.59
C ASP A 789 48.81 18.78 23.36
N ASP A 790 47.59 19.27 23.63
CA ASP A 790 46.49 19.75 22.75
C ASP A 790 46.80 21.21 22.29
N PRO A 791 45.99 21.95 21.46
CA PRO A 791 44.67 21.65 20.88
C PRO A 791 44.43 22.10 19.39
N ALA A 792 43.18 21.95 18.94
CA ALA A 792 42.40 22.90 18.10
C ALA A 792 42.65 23.11 16.57
N SER A 793 41.62 22.68 15.81
CA SER A 793 40.86 23.50 14.83
C SER A 793 41.50 24.06 13.54
N GLY A 794 41.03 23.54 12.38
CA GLY A 794 40.66 24.38 11.22
C GLY A 794 41.15 23.92 9.83
N GLY A 795 40.28 24.02 8.82
CA GLY A 795 40.67 24.12 7.40
C GLY A 795 40.41 22.90 6.48
N HIS A 796 39.32 22.97 5.71
CA HIS A 796 39.21 22.35 4.37
C HIS A 796 39.96 23.24 3.33
N PRO A 797 40.10 22.91 2.01
CA PRO A 797 39.47 21.81 1.25
C PRO A 797 40.34 21.09 0.18
N SER A 798 39.68 20.21 -0.58
CA SER A 798 39.96 19.84 -2.00
C SER A 798 41.12 18.90 -2.36
N GLY A 799 40.86 18.01 -3.33
CA GLY A 799 41.90 17.28 -4.10
C GLY A 799 41.70 15.76 -4.17
N SER A 800 41.08 15.25 -5.25
CA SER A 800 40.98 13.80 -5.55
C SER A 800 42.14 13.30 -6.42
N LEU A 801 42.16 11.97 -6.68
CA LEU A 801 42.97 11.23 -7.70
C LEU A 801 44.42 10.87 -7.28
N SER A 802 45.05 9.77 -7.76
CA SER A 802 44.53 8.49 -8.32
C SER A 802 45.63 7.42 -8.47
N SER A 803 45.30 6.16 -8.15
CA SER A 803 45.71 4.87 -8.75
C SER A 803 47.06 4.68 -9.49
N LYS A 804 47.91 3.74 -9.00
CA LYS A 804 48.47 2.54 -9.70
C LYS A 804 49.43 1.72 -8.78
N ARG A 805 49.35 0.38 -8.71
CA ARG A 805 50.08 -0.70 -9.46
C ARG A 805 51.62 -0.69 -9.26
N LEU A 806 52.36 -1.81 -9.23
CA LEU A 806 52.11 -3.22 -9.62
C LEU A 806 53.04 -4.21 -8.84
N ASN A 807 52.72 -5.52 -8.86
CA ASN A 807 53.58 -6.74 -8.82
C ASN A 807 52.96 -7.86 -7.91
N GLN A 808 52.83 -9.17 -8.22
CA GLN A 808 53.55 -10.17 -9.06
C GLN A 808 54.96 -10.53 -8.50
N GLN A 809 55.44 -11.76 -8.38
CA GLN A 809 55.24 -13.11 -8.98
C GLN A 809 55.74 -14.18 -7.96
N GLU A 810 55.56 -15.52 -8.00
CA GLU A 810 54.82 -16.53 -8.80
C GLU A 810 54.79 -17.85 -7.98
N ASN A 811 53.91 -18.84 -8.26
CA ASN A 811 54.21 -20.31 -8.30
C ASN A 811 52.95 -21.16 -8.62
N GLU A 812 53.14 -22.36 -9.18
CA GLU A 812 52.11 -23.13 -9.92
C GLU A 812 51.82 -24.57 -9.41
N THR A 813 51.00 -25.30 -10.18
CA THR A 813 50.61 -26.73 -10.12
C THR A 813 49.46 -27.10 -9.16
N GLY A 814 48.38 -27.75 -9.61
CA GLY A 814 47.96 -28.03 -10.99
C GLY A 814 46.63 -28.81 -11.11
N ASP A 815 45.96 -28.66 -12.27
CA ASP A 815 45.02 -29.55 -13.00
C ASP A 815 44.19 -30.64 -12.26
N SER A 816 42.93 -30.95 -12.62
CA SER A 816 41.99 -30.48 -13.66
C SER A 816 40.54 -30.75 -13.12
N GLU A 817 39.39 -30.59 -13.77
CA GLU A 817 39.01 -30.51 -15.19
C GLU A 817 37.65 -29.79 -15.33
N SER A 818 37.33 -29.18 -16.48
CA SER A 818 35.94 -28.75 -16.79
C SER A 818 35.71 -28.54 -18.30
N PRO A 819 34.47 -28.70 -18.79
CA PRO A 819 34.12 -28.13 -20.08
C PRO A 819 32.74 -27.42 -20.13
N LYS A 820 32.80 -26.11 -20.46
CA LYS A 820 31.90 -25.39 -21.40
C LYS A 820 30.42 -25.22 -20.97
N LYS A 821 29.91 -24.01 -20.68
CA LYS A 821 29.67 -22.86 -21.60
C LYS A 821 28.84 -23.21 -22.84
N LEU A 822 27.78 -22.42 -23.11
CA LEU A 822 27.64 -21.57 -24.31
C LEU A 822 26.37 -20.68 -24.23
N LEU A 823 26.56 -19.36 -24.38
CA LEU A 823 25.66 -18.37 -25.01
C LEU A 823 24.24 -18.09 -24.42
N ARG A 824 23.52 -17.03 -24.83
CA ARG A 824 23.83 -15.59 -25.10
C ARG A 824 22.54 -14.85 -25.47
N GLU A 825 22.30 -13.71 -24.81
CA GLU A 825 21.52 -12.52 -25.21
C GLU A 825 20.78 -12.47 -26.58
N ARG A 826 19.51 -12.00 -26.53
CA ARG A 826 18.65 -11.48 -27.65
C ARG A 826 18.11 -12.55 -28.63
N SER A 827 17.05 -12.33 -29.41
CA SER A 827 16.35 -11.07 -29.78
C SER A 827 14.87 -11.30 -30.12
N HIS A 828 14.10 -10.20 -30.20
CA HIS A 828 12.89 -9.98 -31.01
C HIS A 828 12.09 -11.18 -31.53
N LEU A 829 10.87 -11.32 -31.03
CA LEU A 829 9.65 -11.36 -31.87
C LEU A 829 8.57 -10.51 -31.18
#